data_AF-A0A6J0C1I8-F1
#
_entry.id   AF-A0A6J0C1I8-F1
#
_cell.length_a   1.000
_cell.length_b   1.000
_cell.length_c   1.000
_cell.angle_alpha   90.00
_cell.angle_beta   90.00
_cell.angle_gamma   90.00
#
_symmetry.space_group_name_H-M   'P 1'
#
loop_
_entity.id
_entity.type
_entity.pdbx_description
1 polymer ?
#
loop_
_entity_poly.entity_id
_entity_poly.type
_entity_poly.pdbx_seq_one_letter_code
_entity_poly.pdbx_strand_id
1 'polypeptide(L)'
;MNITSAAGIISLLEEPMPELKVFALKKLDLIVDEFWPEISEAIEKIEILHEDKGFNQHELAALVASKVYYHLGSFEDSLTYALGAGELFDVNARNEYVDTTIAKCIDFYTQQRIHEVEGKSAVSSKAIDPRLEGIVNRMFQRCLDDGQYRQALGLALETRRMDIFEAAIMQSDDVAGMLSYAFQVAMSLIQNRGFRNTVLRCLVSLYRNLGTPDYVNMCQCLIFLDDPLAVAELLDRLSKGSQEFSLMAYQIAFDLYESATQQFLGRVLQALRATAPIPAALMVKPIIKPAVKATAEIPADSPATETEPNGITADETPQRSIESLSAQEREQQERVDALSSILGGEVSIDLHLQFLIRSNHTDMLILKNTKDAIRVSICHTATVIANAFMHSGTTSDQFLRDNLEWLARATNWAKLTATASLGVIHRGHEQEALALMQSYLPRETGAGAGYSEGGGLYALGLIHANHGATITDYLLGQLKDAQNEMVRHGGCLGLGLAAMGSHRQDVYEQLKFNLYQDDAVTGEAAGIAMGMVMLGSKSTQAIHDMVVYAHETQHEKILRGLAVGIAFTMYGRLEEADPLIASSTADKDPILRRSGMYTLAMAYCGTGNNQAIRKLLHVAVSDVNDDVRRAAVTGLGFLLFR
;
A
#
# COMPACT_ATOMS: atom_id res chain seq x y z
N MET A 1 -55.09 -29.81 29.50
CA MET A 1 -54.62 -31.21 29.44
C MET A 1 -53.19 -31.15 28.95
N ASN A 2 -52.22 -31.47 29.80
CA ASN A 2 -50.85 -31.61 29.35
C ASN A 2 -50.80 -32.87 28.50
N ILE A 3 -50.49 -32.69 27.21
CA ILE A 3 -50.34 -33.76 26.24
C ILE A 3 -49.09 -34.54 26.68
N THR A 4 -49.18 -35.86 26.80
CA THR A 4 -48.05 -36.71 27.25
C THR A 4 -47.24 -37.29 26.09
N SER A 5 -47.73 -37.19 24.86
CA SER A 5 -47.04 -37.61 23.62
C SER A 5 -47.68 -36.95 22.39
N ALA A 6 -46.87 -36.65 21.38
CA ALA A 6 -47.30 -36.11 20.09
C ALA A 6 -47.79 -37.20 19.12
N ALA A 7 -47.63 -38.49 19.43
CA ALA A 7 -48.00 -39.61 18.55
C ALA A 7 -49.46 -39.58 18.05
N GLY A 8 -50.39 -39.17 18.92
CA GLY A 8 -51.81 -39.03 18.53
C GLY A 8 -52.06 -37.90 17.53
N ILE A 9 -51.20 -36.89 17.50
CA ILE A 9 -51.28 -35.76 16.55
C ILE A 9 -50.55 -36.11 15.25
N ILE A 10 -49.46 -36.88 15.33
CA ILE A 10 -48.74 -37.41 14.17
C ILE A 10 -49.63 -38.38 13.36
N SER A 11 -50.41 -39.22 14.04
CA SER A 11 -51.36 -40.13 13.37
C SER A 11 -52.46 -39.38 12.59
N LEU A 12 -52.85 -38.18 13.03
CA LEU A 12 -53.82 -37.34 12.30
C LEU A 12 -53.28 -36.81 10.96
N LEU A 13 -51.95 -36.84 10.74
CA LEU A 13 -51.35 -36.49 9.45
C LEU A 13 -51.55 -37.59 8.39
N GLU A 14 -51.85 -38.82 8.79
CA GLU A 14 -52.08 -39.97 7.90
C GLU A 14 -53.50 -40.01 7.34
N GLU A 15 -54.44 -39.34 8.00
CA GLU A 15 -55.84 -39.27 7.57
C GLU A 15 -55.97 -38.49 6.24
N PRO A 16 -56.80 -38.96 5.28
CA PRO A 16 -56.91 -38.34 3.95
C PRO A 16 -57.61 -36.97 3.97
N MET A 17 -58.25 -36.59 5.08
CA MET A 17 -59.01 -35.34 5.19
C MET A 17 -58.09 -34.12 5.39
N PRO A 18 -58.11 -33.12 4.49
CA PRO A 18 -57.21 -31.96 4.57
C PRO A 18 -57.45 -31.10 5.83
N GLU A 19 -58.68 -31.04 6.34
CA GLU A 19 -59.02 -30.31 7.56
C GLU A 19 -58.35 -30.89 8.82
N LEU A 20 -58.21 -32.23 8.87
CA LEU A 20 -57.51 -32.90 9.97
C LEU A 20 -56.00 -32.62 9.92
N LYS A 21 -55.41 -32.59 8.72
CA LYS A 21 -54.00 -32.24 8.53
C LYS A 21 -53.71 -30.81 8.96
N VAL A 22 -54.59 -29.86 8.63
CA VAL A 22 -54.53 -28.46 9.10
C VAL A 22 -54.60 -28.37 10.62
N PHE A 23 -55.53 -29.10 11.24
CA PHE A 23 -55.64 -29.12 12.71
C PHE A 23 -54.40 -29.73 13.37
N ALA A 24 -53.86 -30.80 12.79
CA ALA A 24 -52.64 -31.45 13.25
C ALA A 24 -51.44 -30.48 13.18
N LEU A 25 -51.23 -29.80 12.06
CA LEU A 25 -50.13 -28.83 11.89
C LEU A 25 -50.22 -27.66 12.88
N LYS A 26 -51.41 -27.08 13.10
CA LYS A 26 -51.61 -26.01 14.09
C LYS A 26 -51.32 -26.45 15.52
N LYS A 27 -51.67 -27.70 15.85
CA LYS A 27 -51.32 -28.26 17.15
C LYS A 27 -49.84 -28.57 17.27
N LEU A 28 -49.22 -29.09 16.21
CA LEU A 28 -47.79 -29.39 16.17
C LEU A 28 -46.98 -28.11 16.42
N ASP A 29 -47.32 -27.01 15.75
CA ASP A 29 -46.64 -25.71 15.91
C ASP A 29 -46.53 -25.21 17.38
N LEU A 30 -47.55 -25.52 18.20
CA LEU A 30 -47.60 -25.15 19.63
C LEU A 30 -46.77 -26.07 20.53
N ILE A 31 -46.50 -27.30 20.10
CA ILE A 31 -45.87 -28.34 20.93
C ILE A 31 -44.47 -28.71 20.44
N VAL A 32 -43.99 -28.12 19.33
CA VAL A 32 -42.69 -28.47 18.73
C VAL A 32 -41.57 -28.35 19.77
N ASP A 33 -41.56 -27.30 20.59
CA ASP A 33 -40.46 -27.07 21.54
C ASP A 33 -40.34 -28.15 22.62
N GLU A 34 -41.43 -28.83 22.97
CA GLU A 34 -41.43 -29.91 23.98
C GLU A 34 -41.28 -31.31 23.36
N PHE A 35 -41.87 -31.54 22.19
CA PHE A 35 -41.99 -32.87 21.57
C PHE A 35 -41.22 -33.02 20.24
N TRP A 36 -40.24 -32.17 19.96
CA TRP A 36 -39.41 -32.27 18.76
C TRP A 36 -38.79 -33.67 18.52
N PRO A 37 -38.41 -34.49 19.52
CA PRO A 37 -37.83 -35.81 19.24
C PRO A 37 -38.85 -36.74 18.57
N GLU A 38 -40.10 -36.75 19.04
CA GLU A 38 -41.17 -37.58 18.47
C GLU A 38 -41.58 -37.08 17.07
N ILE A 39 -41.57 -35.76 16.86
CA ILE A 39 -41.93 -35.15 15.58
C ILE A 39 -40.83 -35.39 14.54
N SER A 40 -39.56 -35.43 14.95
CA SER A 40 -38.42 -35.66 14.06
C SER A 40 -38.46 -37.02 13.35
N GLU A 41 -38.97 -38.08 14.01
CA GLU A 41 -39.14 -39.40 13.40
C GLU A 41 -40.18 -39.40 12.26
N ALA A 42 -41.08 -38.41 12.23
CA ALA A 42 -42.15 -38.29 11.25
C ALA A 42 -41.95 -37.12 10.27
N ILE A 43 -40.73 -36.55 10.20
CA ILE A 43 -40.47 -35.32 9.43
C ILE A 43 -40.72 -35.48 7.93
N GLU A 44 -40.41 -36.64 7.35
CA GLU A 44 -40.66 -36.96 5.94
C GLU A 44 -42.14 -36.75 5.56
N LYS A 45 -43.07 -37.01 6.49
CA LYS A 45 -44.51 -36.80 6.24
C LYS A 45 -44.86 -35.32 6.16
N ILE A 46 -44.17 -34.47 6.93
CA ILE A 46 -44.35 -33.02 6.91
C ILE A 46 -43.74 -32.44 5.63
N GLU A 47 -42.63 -32.98 5.16
CA GLU A 47 -41.99 -32.60 3.89
C GLU A 47 -42.90 -32.88 2.70
N ILE A 48 -43.51 -34.07 2.63
CA ILE A 48 -44.46 -34.43 1.58
C ILE A 48 -45.64 -33.44 1.54
N LEU A 49 -46.11 -32.99 2.71
CA LEU A 49 -47.20 -32.01 2.83
C LEU A 49 -46.77 -30.60 2.40
N HIS A 50 -45.48 -30.27 2.52
CA HIS A 50 -44.93 -29.02 2.02
C HIS A 50 -44.75 -29.05 0.49
N GLU A 51 -44.30 -30.17 -0.07
CA GLU A 51 -44.12 -30.34 -1.51
C GLU A 51 -45.43 -30.34 -2.30
N ASP A 52 -46.54 -30.71 -1.66
CA ASP A 52 -47.87 -30.70 -2.27
C ASP A 52 -48.43 -29.28 -2.42
N LYS A 53 -48.22 -28.70 -3.61
CA LYS A 53 -48.77 -27.38 -4.00
C LYS A 53 -50.30 -27.32 -4.05
N GLY A 54 -51.00 -28.47 -3.99
CA GLY A 54 -52.46 -28.52 -3.90
C GLY A 54 -52.99 -28.31 -2.48
N PHE A 55 -52.12 -28.30 -1.46
CA PHE A 55 -52.49 -28.14 -0.07
C PHE A 55 -52.50 -26.67 0.35
N ASN A 56 -53.67 -26.16 0.76
CA ASN A 56 -53.89 -24.74 1.10
C ASN A 56 -53.01 -24.19 2.25
N GLN A 57 -52.38 -25.04 3.07
CA GLN A 57 -51.54 -24.63 4.20
C GLN A 57 -50.12 -25.22 4.12
N HIS A 58 -49.57 -25.35 2.91
CA HIS A 58 -48.18 -25.80 2.70
C HIS A 58 -47.15 -24.92 3.44
N GLU A 59 -47.47 -23.64 3.68
CA GLU A 59 -46.64 -22.69 4.42
C GLU A 59 -46.55 -23.03 5.91
N LEU A 60 -47.64 -23.53 6.50
CA LEU A 60 -47.68 -23.95 7.90
C LEU A 60 -46.90 -25.26 8.10
N ALA A 61 -46.97 -26.17 7.11
CA ALA A 61 -46.14 -27.38 7.10
C ALA A 61 -44.64 -27.02 7.05
N ALA A 62 -44.28 -26.04 6.22
CA ALA A 62 -42.91 -25.53 6.14
C ALA A 62 -42.42 -24.94 7.47
N LEU A 63 -43.26 -24.19 8.19
CA LEU A 63 -42.93 -23.59 9.48
C LEU A 63 -42.70 -24.65 10.58
N VAL A 64 -43.51 -25.70 10.59
CA VAL A 64 -43.33 -26.81 11.54
C VAL A 64 -42.05 -27.59 11.21
N ALA A 65 -41.81 -27.89 9.93
CA ALA A 65 -40.59 -28.57 9.48
C ALA A 65 -39.35 -27.76 9.86
N SER A 66 -39.35 -26.44 9.65
CA SER A 66 -38.21 -25.58 9.99
C SER A 66 -37.93 -25.55 11.49
N LYS A 67 -38.95 -25.49 12.35
CA LYS A 67 -38.76 -25.59 13.81
C LYS A 67 -38.20 -26.95 14.26
N VAL A 68 -38.60 -28.04 13.62
CA VAL A 68 -38.07 -29.38 13.94
C VAL A 68 -36.61 -29.48 13.50
N TYR A 69 -36.27 -28.99 12.30
CA TYR A 69 -34.89 -28.94 11.81
C TYR A 69 -33.97 -28.04 12.65
N TYR A 70 -34.51 -26.94 13.19
CA TYR A 70 -33.82 -26.11 14.17
C TYR A 70 -33.41 -26.89 15.41
N HIS A 71 -34.32 -27.67 16.01
CA HIS A 71 -34.03 -28.49 17.19
C HIS A 71 -33.12 -29.70 16.88
N LEU A 72 -33.19 -30.24 15.66
CA LEU A 72 -32.25 -31.26 15.16
C LEU A 72 -30.83 -30.71 14.93
N GLY A 73 -30.66 -29.40 14.88
CA GLY A 73 -29.39 -28.73 14.60
C GLY A 73 -29.01 -28.64 13.11
N SER A 74 -29.89 -29.06 12.19
CA SER A 74 -29.69 -28.85 10.75
C SER A 74 -30.22 -27.48 10.33
N PHE A 75 -29.37 -26.46 10.45
CA PHE A 75 -29.75 -25.08 10.17
C PHE A 75 -29.95 -24.77 8.68
N GLU A 76 -29.27 -25.50 7.78
CA GLU A 76 -29.43 -25.30 6.32
C GLU A 76 -30.84 -25.71 5.87
N ASP A 77 -31.29 -26.88 6.32
CA ASP A 77 -32.65 -27.37 6.04
C ASP A 77 -33.70 -26.53 6.77
N SER A 78 -33.43 -26.13 8.02
CA SER A 78 -34.28 -25.19 8.74
C SER A 78 -34.50 -23.90 7.95
N LEU A 79 -33.47 -23.38 7.28
CA LEU A 79 -33.55 -22.15 6.50
C LEU A 79 -34.38 -22.36 5.21
N THR A 80 -34.17 -23.46 4.49
CA THR A 80 -34.93 -23.73 3.24
C THR A 80 -36.44 -23.86 3.52
N TYR A 81 -36.81 -24.57 4.59
CA TYR A 81 -38.20 -24.68 5.01
C TYR A 81 -38.76 -23.37 5.60
N ALA A 82 -37.94 -22.58 6.30
CA ALA A 82 -38.34 -21.24 6.76
C ALA A 82 -38.64 -20.29 5.58
N LEU A 83 -37.84 -20.33 4.51
CA LEU A 83 -38.12 -19.61 3.26
C LEU A 83 -39.36 -20.15 2.53
N GLY A 84 -39.69 -21.44 2.74
CA GLY A 84 -40.92 -22.08 2.28
C GLY A 84 -42.19 -21.63 3.01
N ALA A 85 -42.06 -21.12 4.23
CA ALA A 85 -43.16 -20.65 5.08
C ALA A 85 -43.66 -19.24 4.72
N GLY A 86 -42.93 -18.49 3.89
CA GLY A 86 -43.39 -17.22 3.33
C GLY A 86 -43.78 -16.19 4.39
N GLU A 87 -45.05 -15.75 4.39
CA GLU A 87 -45.56 -14.73 5.30
C GLU A 87 -45.80 -15.23 6.74
N LEU A 88 -45.89 -16.55 6.96
CA LEU A 88 -46.05 -17.12 8.29
C LEU A 88 -44.76 -17.06 9.13
N PHE A 89 -43.61 -16.88 8.50
CA PHE A 89 -42.36 -16.61 9.18
C PHE A 89 -42.25 -15.11 9.50
N ASP A 90 -42.64 -14.72 10.72
CA ASP A 90 -42.55 -13.34 11.16
C ASP A 90 -41.13 -12.99 11.64
N VAL A 91 -40.47 -12.12 10.87
CA VAL A 91 -39.12 -11.59 11.15
C VAL A 91 -39.11 -10.64 12.36
N ASN A 92 -40.28 -10.14 12.78
CA ASN A 92 -40.40 -9.22 13.92
C ASN A 92 -40.61 -9.94 15.25
N ALA A 93 -40.90 -11.25 15.23
CA ALA A 93 -41.09 -12.02 16.46
C ALA A 93 -39.74 -12.18 17.20
N ARG A 94 -39.71 -11.78 18.47
CA ARG A 94 -38.52 -11.89 19.34
C ARG A 94 -38.47 -13.26 20.03
N ASN A 95 -38.21 -14.29 19.23
CA ASN A 95 -38.09 -15.68 19.71
C ASN A 95 -36.69 -16.23 19.37
N GLU A 96 -36.15 -17.12 20.22
CA GLU A 96 -34.82 -17.72 20.01
C GLU A 96 -34.69 -18.42 18.64
N TYR A 97 -35.77 -19.08 18.19
CA TYR A 97 -35.87 -19.68 16.87
C TYR A 97 -35.67 -18.65 15.75
N VAL A 98 -36.36 -17.51 15.82
CA VAL A 98 -36.33 -16.47 14.78
C VAL A 98 -34.96 -15.78 14.76
N ASP A 99 -34.42 -15.41 15.93
CA ASP A 99 -33.10 -14.77 16.02
C ASP A 99 -31.99 -15.68 15.48
N THR A 100 -32.02 -16.97 15.82
CA THR A 100 -31.03 -17.93 15.32
C THR A 100 -31.19 -18.19 13.82
N THR A 101 -32.43 -18.32 13.33
CA THR A 101 -32.70 -18.54 11.91
C THR A 101 -32.30 -17.33 11.07
N ILE A 102 -32.52 -16.10 11.57
CA ILE A 102 -32.06 -14.87 10.91
C ILE A 102 -30.53 -14.79 10.89
N ALA A 103 -29.85 -15.12 12.00
CA ALA A 103 -28.39 -15.14 12.03
C ALA A 103 -27.82 -16.12 11.00
N LYS A 104 -28.37 -17.33 10.92
CA LYS A 104 -27.98 -18.34 9.92
C LYS A 104 -28.34 -17.93 8.50
N CYS A 105 -29.47 -17.26 8.31
CA CYS A 105 -29.88 -16.67 7.04
C CYS A 105 -28.85 -15.65 6.54
N ILE A 106 -28.41 -14.75 7.42
CA ILE A 106 -27.40 -13.73 7.12
C ILE A 106 -26.05 -14.37 6.79
N ASP A 107 -25.60 -15.36 7.58
CA ASP A 107 -24.34 -16.08 7.34
C ASP A 107 -24.35 -16.74 5.96
N PHE A 108 -25.43 -17.46 5.63
CA PHE A 108 -25.59 -18.16 4.36
C PHE A 108 -25.69 -17.20 3.18
N TYR A 109 -26.47 -16.12 3.32
CA TYR A 109 -26.56 -15.06 2.31
C TYR A 109 -25.20 -14.41 2.05
N THR A 110 -24.46 -14.08 3.11
CA THR A 110 -23.12 -13.50 3.03
C THR A 110 -22.16 -14.42 2.28
N GLN A 111 -22.13 -15.71 2.60
CA GLN A 111 -21.29 -16.69 1.90
C GLN A 111 -21.63 -16.78 0.41
N GLN A 112 -22.92 -16.81 0.05
CA GLN A 112 -23.34 -16.82 -1.36
C GLN A 112 -22.91 -15.55 -2.10
N ARG A 113 -23.09 -14.37 -1.47
CA ARG A 113 -22.69 -13.08 -2.04
C ARG A 113 -21.18 -12.96 -2.22
N ILE A 114 -20.39 -13.41 -1.25
CA ILE A 114 -18.93 -13.44 -1.38
C ILE A 114 -18.54 -14.32 -2.57
N HIS A 115 -19.13 -15.50 -2.69
CA HIS A 115 -18.85 -16.42 -3.80
C HIS A 115 -19.27 -15.85 -5.17
N GLU A 116 -20.38 -15.11 -5.24
CA GLU A 116 -20.82 -14.42 -6.47
C GLU A 116 -19.84 -13.31 -6.89
N VAL A 117 -19.34 -12.53 -5.93
CA VAL A 117 -18.47 -11.37 -6.19
C VAL A 117 -17.00 -11.79 -6.42
N GLU A 118 -16.49 -12.80 -5.72
CA GLU A 118 -15.09 -13.27 -5.84
C GLU A 118 -14.90 -14.43 -6.81
N GLY A 119 -15.92 -15.27 -6.97
CA GLY A 119 -15.90 -16.37 -7.91
C GLY A 119 -15.99 -15.85 -9.35
N LYS A 120 -14.86 -15.70 -10.03
CA LYS A 120 -14.76 -15.38 -11.47
C LYS A 120 -15.40 -16.43 -12.42
N SER A 121 -16.32 -17.27 -11.95
CA SER A 121 -16.99 -18.28 -12.75
C SER A 121 -18.49 -18.06 -12.77
N ALA A 122 -18.95 -17.37 -13.83
CA ALA A 122 -20.36 -17.19 -14.20
C ALA A 122 -21.12 -18.51 -14.50
N VAL A 123 -20.51 -19.68 -14.26
CA VAL A 123 -21.00 -20.99 -14.69
C VAL A 123 -21.61 -21.81 -13.54
N SER A 124 -21.41 -21.41 -12.27
CA SER A 124 -22.05 -22.11 -11.14
C SER A 124 -22.53 -21.21 -9.99
N SER A 125 -22.83 -19.93 -10.22
CA SER A 125 -23.55 -19.16 -9.20
C SER A 125 -24.99 -19.68 -9.16
N LYS A 126 -25.34 -20.45 -8.11
CA LYS A 126 -26.75 -20.64 -7.76
C LYS A 126 -27.34 -19.24 -7.63
N ALA A 127 -28.36 -18.91 -8.42
CA ALA A 127 -29.06 -17.64 -8.29
C ALA A 127 -29.55 -17.53 -6.84
N ILE A 128 -29.26 -16.40 -6.20
CA ILE A 128 -29.68 -16.13 -4.84
C ILE A 128 -31.21 -16.15 -4.82
N ASP A 129 -31.78 -16.88 -3.87
CA ASP A 129 -33.23 -16.94 -3.73
C ASP A 129 -33.77 -15.54 -3.37
N PRO A 130 -34.70 -14.97 -4.15
CA PRO A 130 -35.29 -13.66 -3.87
C PRO A 130 -35.98 -13.59 -2.49
N ARG A 131 -36.42 -14.72 -1.94
CA ARG A 131 -36.99 -14.79 -0.59
C ARG A 131 -35.94 -14.55 0.49
N LEU A 132 -34.75 -15.12 0.30
CA LEU A 132 -33.60 -14.94 1.19
C LEU A 132 -33.18 -13.46 1.21
N GLU A 133 -33.09 -12.85 0.04
CA GLU A 133 -32.82 -11.42 -0.09
C GLU A 133 -33.94 -10.57 0.54
N GLY A 134 -35.20 -10.98 0.40
CA GLY A 134 -36.35 -10.32 1.02
C GLY A 134 -36.30 -10.27 2.55
N ILE A 135 -35.92 -11.37 3.21
CA ILE A 135 -35.77 -11.42 4.67
C ILE A 135 -34.63 -10.48 5.11
N VAL A 136 -33.50 -10.54 4.42
CA VAL A 136 -32.34 -9.69 4.71
C VAL A 136 -32.69 -8.20 4.50
N ASN A 137 -33.43 -7.85 3.43
CA ASN A 137 -33.94 -6.49 3.19
C ASN A 137 -34.83 -5.98 4.34
N ARG A 138 -35.74 -6.82 4.84
CA ARG A 138 -36.60 -6.46 5.98
C ARG A 138 -35.79 -6.23 7.26
N MET A 139 -34.75 -7.05 7.47
CA MET A 139 -33.83 -6.87 8.61
C MET A 139 -33.06 -5.54 8.50
N PHE A 140 -32.56 -5.20 7.30
CA PHE A 140 -31.92 -3.91 7.06
C PHE A 140 -32.86 -2.73 7.32
N GLN A 141 -34.10 -2.79 6.83
CA GLN A 141 -35.10 -1.75 7.10
C GLN A 141 -35.32 -1.58 8.60
N ARG A 142 -35.49 -2.68 9.33
CA ARG A 142 -35.62 -2.65 10.80
C ARG A 142 -34.41 -2.00 11.48
N CYS A 143 -33.18 -2.33 11.08
CA CYS A 143 -31.99 -1.69 11.64
C CYS A 143 -31.93 -0.18 11.35
N LEU A 144 -32.39 0.26 10.18
CA LEU A 144 -32.46 1.67 9.82
C LEU A 144 -33.55 2.39 10.62
N ASP A 145 -34.72 1.78 10.78
CA ASP A 145 -35.85 2.31 11.56
C ASP A 145 -35.54 2.40 13.07
N ASP A 146 -34.78 1.42 13.60
CA ASP A 146 -34.34 1.37 15.00
C ASP A 146 -33.15 2.33 15.30
N GLY A 147 -32.66 3.08 14.30
CA GLY A 147 -31.51 3.99 14.44
C GLY A 147 -30.16 3.29 14.63
N GLN A 148 -30.07 2.00 14.33
CA GLN A 148 -28.87 1.15 14.51
C GLN A 148 -27.96 1.17 13.27
N TYR A 149 -27.55 2.38 12.85
CA TYR A 149 -26.79 2.58 11.62
C TYR A 149 -25.42 1.89 11.62
N ARG A 150 -24.75 1.76 12.77
CA ARG A 150 -23.44 1.08 12.86
C ARG A 150 -23.54 -0.42 12.56
N GLN A 151 -24.60 -1.06 13.05
CA GLN A 151 -24.89 -2.47 12.76
C GLN A 151 -25.27 -2.65 11.28
N ALA A 152 -26.14 -1.77 10.76
CA ALA A 152 -26.53 -1.79 9.35
C ALA A 152 -25.31 -1.65 8.42
N LEU A 153 -24.37 -0.76 8.76
CA LEU A 153 -23.11 -0.58 8.03
C LEU A 153 -22.24 -1.85 8.06
N GLY A 154 -22.08 -2.48 9.23
CA GLY A 154 -21.30 -3.72 9.37
C GLY A 154 -21.89 -4.84 8.51
N LEU A 155 -23.19 -5.05 8.61
CA LEU A 155 -23.91 -6.04 7.82
C LEU A 155 -23.86 -5.73 6.31
N ALA A 156 -23.94 -4.47 5.91
CA ALA A 156 -23.81 -4.06 4.51
C ALA A 156 -22.42 -4.40 3.93
N LEU A 157 -21.37 -4.25 4.74
CA LEU A 157 -20.00 -4.60 4.35
C LEU A 157 -19.79 -6.11 4.28
N GLU A 158 -20.35 -6.88 5.20
CA GLU A 158 -20.31 -8.35 5.18
C GLU A 158 -21.02 -8.92 3.94
N THR A 159 -22.23 -8.42 3.67
CA THR A 159 -23.06 -8.84 2.53
C THR A 159 -22.63 -8.24 1.17
N ARG A 160 -21.64 -7.33 1.18
CA ARG A 160 -21.11 -6.60 0.01
C ARG A 160 -22.17 -5.81 -0.75
N ARG A 161 -23.08 -5.17 -0.02
CA ARG A 161 -24.19 -4.37 -0.56
C ARG A 161 -23.94 -2.88 -0.36
N MET A 162 -23.57 -2.22 -1.46
CA MET A 162 -23.18 -0.81 -1.48
C MET A 162 -24.37 0.15 -1.39
N ASP A 163 -25.53 -0.28 -1.87
CA ASP A 163 -26.80 0.43 -1.78
C ASP A 163 -27.20 0.71 -0.33
N ILE A 164 -27.14 -0.30 0.54
CA ILE A 164 -27.45 -0.11 1.96
C ILE A 164 -26.31 0.57 2.70
N PHE A 165 -25.06 0.33 2.30
CA PHE A 165 -23.93 1.06 2.85
C PHE A 165 -24.13 2.58 2.67
N GLU A 166 -24.52 3.02 1.48
CA GLU A 166 -24.82 4.43 1.21
C GLU A 166 -26.04 4.92 2.00
N ALA A 167 -27.12 4.14 2.02
CA ALA A 167 -28.33 4.49 2.76
C ALA A 167 -28.10 4.61 4.27
N ALA A 168 -27.34 3.70 4.87
CA ALA A 168 -27.02 3.71 6.31
C ALA A 168 -26.23 4.96 6.72
N ILE A 169 -25.38 5.48 5.84
CA ILE A 169 -24.63 6.71 6.09
C ILE A 169 -25.54 7.94 5.93
N MET A 170 -26.31 8.02 4.83
CA MET A 170 -27.14 9.19 4.54
C MET A 170 -28.33 9.36 5.50
N GLN A 171 -28.89 8.28 6.02
CA GLN A 171 -30.02 8.33 6.94
C GLN A 171 -29.59 8.58 8.40
N SER A 172 -28.29 8.54 8.70
CA SER A 172 -27.80 8.70 10.07
C SER A 172 -27.87 10.16 10.55
N ASP A 173 -28.12 10.32 11.85
CA ASP A 173 -28.13 11.64 12.51
C ASP A 173 -26.75 12.33 12.47
N ASP A 174 -25.66 11.54 12.46
CA ASP A 174 -24.26 11.99 12.42
C ASP A 174 -23.53 11.38 11.21
N VAL A 175 -23.72 12.01 10.06
CA VAL A 175 -23.10 11.59 8.78
C VAL A 175 -21.56 11.65 8.84
N ALA A 176 -20.99 12.67 9.49
CA ALA A 176 -19.55 12.84 9.58
C ALA A 176 -18.89 11.75 10.43
N GLY A 177 -19.47 11.46 11.61
CA GLY A 177 -19.02 10.37 12.47
C GLY A 177 -19.16 9.01 11.79
N MET A 178 -20.27 8.75 11.08
CA MET A 178 -20.47 7.51 10.35
C MET A 178 -19.47 7.31 9.20
N LEU A 179 -19.11 8.38 8.49
CA LEU A 179 -18.10 8.32 7.43
C LEU A 179 -16.71 7.98 7.96
N SER A 180 -16.31 8.58 9.08
CA SER A 180 -15.03 8.26 9.73
C SER A 180 -15.00 6.81 10.24
N TYR A 181 -16.10 6.34 10.83
CA TYR A 181 -16.25 4.95 11.26
C TYR A 181 -16.21 3.99 10.07
N ALA A 182 -16.91 4.31 8.98
CA ALA A 182 -16.90 3.51 7.75
C ALA A 182 -15.51 3.41 7.13
N PHE A 183 -14.75 4.51 7.14
CA PHE A 183 -13.35 4.49 6.69
C PHE A 183 -12.47 3.59 7.58
N GLN A 184 -12.58 3.72 8.91
CA GLN A 184 -11.81 2.89 9.85
C GLN A 184 -12.14 1.40 9.68
N VAL A 185 -13.43 1.06 9.55
CA VAL A 185 -13.90 -0.31 9.30
C VAL A 185 -13.36 -0.81 7.96
N ALA A 186 -13.43 0.00 6.90
CA ALA A 186 -12.91 -0.36 5.58
C ALA A 186 -11.39 -0.63 5.59
N MET A 187 -10.63 0.10 6.41
CA MET A 187 -9.16 -0.06 6.49
C MET A 187 -8.71 -1.21 7.40
N SER A 188 -9.51 -1.58 8.40
CA SER A 188 -9.17 -2.59 9.41
C SER A 188 -9.72 -3.98 9.10
N LEU A 189 -10.99 -4.06 8.66
CA LEU A 189 -11.71 -5.33 8.55
C LEU A 189 -11.71 -5.89 7.12
N ILE A 190 -11.63 -5.03 6.09
CA ILE A 190 -11.67 -5.49 4.69
C ILE A 190 -10.28 -5.97 4.24
N GLN A 191 -10.15 -7.29 4.08
CA GLN A 191 -8.93 -7.93 3.59
C GLN A 191 -8.79 -7.87 2.06
N ASN A 192 -9.90 -8.03 1.32
CA ASN A 192 -9.87 -8.03 -0.14
C ASN A 192 -9.70 -6.60 -0.70
N ARG A 193 -8.61 -6.38 -1.45
CA ARG A 193 -8.29 -5.09 -2.07
C ARG A 193 -9.34 -4.62 -3.08
N GLY A 194 -9.89 -5.54 -3.89
CA GLY A 194 -10.87 -5.20 -4.91
C GLY A 194 -12.15 -4.63 -4.30
N PHE A 195 -12.67 -5.30 -3.27
CA PHE A 195 -13.85 -4.83 -2.56
C PHE A 195 -13.56 -3.54 -1.76
N ARG A 196 -12.40 -3.45 -1.10
CA ARG A 196 -11.98 -2.23 -0.40
C ARG A 196 -11.95 -1.01 -1.33
N ASN A 197 -11.47 -1.18 -2.56
CA ASN A 197 -11.47 -0.10 -3.55
C ASN A 197 -12.88 0.34 -3.96
N THR A 198 -13.84 -0.59 -4.06
CA THR A 198 -15.25 -0.24 -4.33
C THR A 198 -15.85 0.56 -3.17
N VAL A 199 -15.59 0.16 -1.93
CA VAL A 199 -16.04 0.89 -0.74
C VAL A 199 -15.42 2.28 -0.66
N LEU A 200 -14.10 2.39 -0.87
CA LEU A 200 -13.40 3.67 -0.89
C LEU A 200 -13.93 4.62 -1.97
N ARG A 201 -14.25 4.12 -3.17
CA ARG A 201 -14.86 4.95 -4.23
C ARG A 201 -16.22 5.50 -3.84
N CYS A 202 -17.05 4.68 -3.19
CA CYS A 202 -18.33 5.11 -2.65
C CYS A 202 -18.15 6.17 -1.54
N LEU A 203 -17.20 5.97 -0.63
CA LEU A 203 -16.85 6.97 0.38
C LEU A 203 -16.40 8.29 -0.23
N VAL A 204 -15.58 8.27 -1.29
CA VAL A 204 -15.16 9.50 -1.99
C VAL A 204 -16.36 10.22 -2.61
N SER A 205 -17.30 9.50 -3.24
CA SER A 205 -18.53 10.13 -3.76
C SER A 205 -19.40 10.72 -2.65
N LEU A 206 -19.48 10.05 -1.50
CA LEU A 206 -20.19 10.55 -0.33
C LEU A 206 -19.54 11.82 0.21
N TYR A 207 -18.22 11.81 0.49
CA TYR A 207 -17.47 12.97 0.95
C TYR A 207 -17.63 14.19 0.04
N ARG A 208 -17.71 13.99 -1.28
CA ARG A 208 -17.91 15.06 -2.26
C ARG A 208 -19.30 15.69 -2.19
N ASN A 209 -20.32 14.92 -1.83
CA ASN A 209 -21.72 15.35 -1.84
C ASN A 209 -22.17 15.98 -0.52
N LEU A 210 -21.32 16.04 0.52
CA LEU A 210 -21.61 16.77 1.76
C LEU A 210 -21.72 18.28 1.49
N GLY A 211 -22.55 18.97 2.29
CA GLY A 211 -22.66 20.44 2.24
C GLY A 211 -21.33 21.16 2.53
N THR A 212 -20.50 20.59 3.40
CA THR A 212 -19.09 20.96 3.59
C THR A 212 -18.23 19.72 3.33
N PRO A 213 -17.56 19.62 2.16
CA PRO A 213 -16.74 18.47 1.85
C PRO A 213 -15.55 18.32 2.81
N ASP A 214 -15.34 17.12 3.31
CA ASP A 214 -14.14 16.76 4.08
C ASP A 214 -13.03 16.32 3.13
N TYR A 215 -12.18 17.27 2.77
CA TYR A 215 -11.11 17.04 1.80
C TYR A 215 -9.97 16.16 2.35
N VAL A 216 -9.75 16.11 3.66
CA VAL A 216 -8.65 15.35 4.27
C VAL A 216 -8.92 13.86 4.14
N ASN A 217 -10.10 13.41 4.61
CA ASN A 217 -10.49 12.01 4.52
C ASN A 217 -10.70 11.57 3.06
N MET A 218 -11.17 12.48 2.20
CA MET A 218 -11.28 12.23 0.77
C MET A 218 -9.90 11.97 0.14
N CYS A 219 -8.89 12.80 0.45
CA CYS A 219 -7.52 12.60 -0.03
C CYS A 219 -6.91 11.29 0.48
N GLN A 220 -7.13 10.93 1.75
CA GLN A 220 -6.69 9.63 2.27
C GLN A 220 -7.29 8.47 1.48
N CYS A 221 -8.60 8.52 1.18
CA CYS A 221 -9.25 7.52 0.33
C CYS A 221 -8.63 7.46 -1.08
N LEU A 222 -8.35 8.61 -1.69
CA LEU A 222 -7.73 8.69 -3.02
C LEU A 222 -6.29 8.14 -3.06
N ILE A 223 -5.51 8.34 -1.98
CA ILE A 223 -4.17 7.74 -1.85
C ILE A 223 -4.26 6.21 -1.90
N PHE A 224 -5.19 5.61 -1.14
CA PHE A 224 -5.37 4.15 -1.15
C PHE A 224 -5.94 3.60 -2.47
N LEU A 225 -6.72 4.41 -3.19
CA LEU A 225 -7.22 4.09 -4.52
C LEU A 225 -6.16 4.22 -5.62
N ASP A 226 -5.01 4.86 -5.34
CA ASP A 226 -3.95 5.17 -6.31
C ASP A 226 -4.48 5.98 -7.52
N ASP A 227 -5.35 6.96 -7.26
CA ASP A 227 -5.89 7.89 -8.26
C ASP A 227 -5.27 9.31 -8.14
N PRO A 228 -4.12 9.57 -8.79
CA PRO A 228 -3.43 10.86 -8.69
C PRO A 228 -4.13 11.98 -9.48
N LEU A 229 -4.92 11.64 -10.50
CA LEU A 229 -5.60 12.65 -11.33
C LEU A 229 -6.72 13.32 -10.54
N ALA A 230 -7.52 12.54 -9.83
CA ALA A 230 -8.59 13.06 -8.98
C ALA A 230 -8.06 14.01 -7.88
N VAL A 231 -6.88 13.71 -7.30
CA VAL A 231 -6.22 14.57 -6.31
C VAL A 231 -5.70 15.86 -6.95
N ALA A 232 -5.09 15.77 -8.13
CA ALA A 232 -4.63 16.96 -8.85
C ALA A 232 -5.79 17.89 -9.22
N GLU A 233 -6.91 17.35 -9.71
CA GLU A 233 -8.13 18.11 -10.00
C GLU A 233 -8.73 18.75 -8.74
N LEU A 234 -8.67 18.06 -7.60
CA LEU A 234 -9.09 18.62 -6.31
C LEU A 234 -8.22 19.82 -5.93
N LEU A 235 -6.90 19.65 -5.94
CA LEU A 235 -5.95 20.70 -5.58
C LEU A 235 -6.05 21.91 -6.52
N ASP A 236 -6.26 21.69 -7.82
CA ASP A 236 -6.51 22.77 -8.79
C ASP A 236 -7.85 23.49 -8.52
N ARG A 237 -8.91 22.76 -8.14
CA ARG A 237 -10.18 23.39 -7.78
C ARG A 237 -10.05 24.24 -6.51
N LEU A 238 -9.33 23.75 -5.50
CA LEU A 238 -9.10 24.45 -4.25
C LEU A 238 -8.18 25.68 -4.43
N SER A 239 -7.18 25.58 -5.30
CA SER A 239 -6.26 26.70 -5.58
C SER A 239 -6.95 27.86 -6.31
N LYS A 240 -7.96 27.59 -7.13
CA LYS A 240 -8.82 28.59 -7.80
C LYS A 240 -9.87 29.22 -6.87
N GLY A 241 -10.04 28.69 -5.67
CA GLY A 241 -11.02 29.16 -4.69
C GLY A 241 -10.60 30.43 -3.93
N SER A 242 -11.36 30.73 -2.88
CA SER A 242 -11.03 31.78 -1.90
C SER A 242 -9.73 31.46 -1.15
N GLN A 243 -9.21 32.44 -0.41
CA GLN A 243 -7.98 32.30 0.38
C GLN A 243 -8.04 31.14 1.39
N GLU A 244 -9.21 30.87 1.99
CA GLU A 244 -9.41 29.75 2.91
C GLU A 244 -9.27 28.39 2.21
N PHE A 245 -9.80 28.24 0.99
CA PHE A 245 -9.62 27.02 0.20
C PHE A 245 -8.17 26.83 -0.24
N SER A 246 -7.42 27.91 -0.48
CA SER A 246 -5.98 27.85 -0.77
C SER A 246 -5.17 27.34 0.44
N LEU A 247 -5.48 27.82 1.65
CA LEU A 247 -4.85 27.31 2.88
C LEU A 247 -5.17 25.84 3.11
N MET A 248 -6.41 25.43 2.83
CA MET A 248 -6.81 24.01 2.87
C MET A 248 -6.02 23.18 1.86
N ALA A 249 -5.79 23.70 0.64
CA ALA A 249 -4.96 23.03 -0.35
C ALA A 249 -3.52 22.82 0.13
N TYR A 250 -2.92 23.80 0.83
CA TYR A 250 -1.59 23.64 1.43
C TYR A 250 -1.57 22.58 2.53
N GLN A 251 -2.59 22.54 3.41
CA GLN A 251 -2.68 21.49 4.42
C GLN A 251 -2.76 20.11 3.78
N ILE A 252 -3.62 19.94 2.78
CA ILE A 252 -3.74 18.69 2.02
C ILE A 252 -2.42 18.33 1.35
N ALA A 253 -1.68 19.30 0.82
CA ALA A 253 -0.37 19.05 0.21
C ALA A 253 0.67 18.55 1.22
N PHE A 254 0.69 19.08 2.45
CA PHE A 254 1.54 18.56 3.52
C PHE A 254 1.14 17.15 3.94
N ASP A 255 -0.16 16.92 4.15
CA ASP A 255 -0.69 15.58 4.50
C ASP A 255 -0.39 14.56 3.39
N LEU A 256 -0.48 14.98 2.12
CA LEU A 256 -0.18 14.16 0.96
C LEU A 256 1.31 13.83 0.89
N TYR A 257 2.19 14.80 1.15
CA TYR A 257 3.64 14.58 1.20
C TYR A 257 4.02 13.56 2.27
N GLU A 258 3.39 13.60 3.45
CA GLU A 258 3.66 12.67 4.54
C GLU A 258 3.07 11.27 4.30
N SER A 259 1.86 11.20 3.73
CA SER A 259 1.09 9.94 3.65
C SER A 259 1.22 9.19 2.32
N ALA A 260 1.46 9.88 1.21
CA ALA A 260 1.45 9.28 -0.11
C ALA A 260 2.81 8.70 -0.52
N THR A 261 2.78 7.81 -1.52
CA THR A 261 4.01 7.26 -2.10
C THR A 261 4.69 8.27 -3.03
N GLN A 262 6.01 8.17 -3.18
CA GLN A 262 6.79 9.06 -4.06
C GLN A 262 6.28 9.04 -5.51
N GLN A 263 5.88 7.86 -6.00
CA GLN A 263 5.28 7.71 -7.33
C GLN A 263 3.98 8.50 -7.47
N PHE A 264 3.12 8.43 -6.45
CA PHE A 264 1.85 9.14 -6.43
C PHE A 264 2.10 10.66 -6.47
N LEU A 265 2.99 11.16 -5.62
CA LEU A 265 3.38 12.57 -5.57
C LEU A 265 3.95 13.05 -6.92
N GLY A 266 4.85 12.29 -7.53
CA GLY A 266 5.41 12.61 -8.85
C GLY A 266 4.35 12.74 -9.94
N ARG A 267 3.34 11.86 -9.94
CA ARG A 267 2.20 11.93 -10.89
C ARG A 267 1.27 13.11 -10.61
N VAL A 268 0.98 13.39 -9.34
CA VAL A 268 0.17 14.55 -8.94
C VAL A 268 0.88 15.84 -9.34
N LEU A 269 2.19 15.95 -9.10
CA LEU A 269 3.01 17.08 -9.54
C LEU A 269 3.00 17.24 -11.06
N GLN A 270 3.12 16.16 -11.82
CA GLN A 270 3.06 16.20 -13.28
C GLN A 270 1.68 16.68 -13.77
N ALA A 271 0.60 16.18 -13.16
CA ALA A 271 -0.77 16.59 -13.51
C ALA A 271 -1.03 18.06 -13.15
N LEU A 272 -0.61 18.51 -11.96
CA LEU A 272 -0.71 19.91 -11.55
C LEU A 272 0.07 20.85 -12.48
N ARG A 273 1.28 20.44 -12.89
CA ARG A 273 2.10 21.19 -13.87
C ARG A 273 1.44 21.29 -15.23
N ALA A 274 0.69 20.27 -15.67
CA ALA A 274 -0.04 20.31 -16.93
C ALA A 274 -1.23 21.29 -16.89
N THR A 275 -1.79 21.54 -15.69
CA THR A 275 -2.88 22.51 -15.48
C THR A 275 -2.38 23.93 -15.21
N ALA A 276 -1.07 24.10 -14.96
CA ALA A 276 -0.47 25.40 -14.71
C ALA A 276 -0.50 26.32 -15.96
N PRO A 277 -0.76 27.64 -15.80
CA PRO A 277 -0.76 28.61 -16.89
C PRO A 277 0.56 28.69 -17.68
N ILE A 278 1.70 28.45 -17.02
CA ILE A 278 3.03 28.33 -17.65
C ILE A 278 3.70 27.01 -17.24
N PRO A 279 3.58 25.94 -18.05
CA PRO A 279 4.23 24.65 -17.78
C PRO A 279 5.77 24.73 -17.71
N ALA A 280 6.38 25.74 -18.35
CA ALA A 280 7.84 25.89 -18.47
C ALA A 280 8.54 26.56 -17.26
N ALA A 281 7.81 27.32 -16.43
CA ALA A 281 8.39 28.03 -15.28
C ALA A 281 8.68 27.10 -14.07
N LEU A 282 8.03 25.92 -14.05
CA LEU A 282 8.11 24.90 -13.01
C LEU A 282 9.22 23.85 -13.25
N MET A 283 10.01 24.01 -14.32
CA MET A 283 11.22 23.20 -14.51
C MET A 283 12.27 23.65 -13.49
N VAL A 284 12.71 22.70 -12.65
CA VAL A 284 13.91 22.88 -11.82
C VAL A 284 15.04 23.32 -12.74
N LYS A 285 15.50 24.57 -12.57
CA LYS A 285 16.69 25.05 -13.26
C LYS A 285 17.82 24.09 -12.90
N PRO A 286 18.49 23.41 -13.85
CA PRO A 286 19.64 22.59 -13.53
C PRO A 286 20.73 23.51 -12.95
N ILE A 287 20.95 23.40 -11.65
CA ILE A 287 22.02 24.12 -10.96
C ILE A 287 23.32 23.30 -11.17
N ILE A 288 24.26 23.95 -11.88
CA ILE A 288 25.72 23.68 -11.99
C ILE A 288 26.18 22.83 -13.20
N LYS A 289 26.66 23.53 -14.24
CA LYS A 289 28.03 23.31 -14.74
C LYS A 289 28.98 24.08 -13.80
N PRO A 290 30.02 23.47 -13.22
CA PRO A 290 30.98 24.22 -12.43
C PRO A 290 31.78 25.12 -13.37
N ALA A 291 31.59 26.43 -13.23
CA ALA A 291 32.40 27.43 -13.91
C ALA A 291 33.83 27.38 -13.36
N VAL A 292 34.71 26.66 -14.05
CA VAL A 292 36.15 26.82 -13.88
C VAL A 292 36.50 28.20 -14.43
N LYS A 293 36.72 29.18 -13.54
CA LYS A 293 37.40 30.42 -13.90
C LYS A 293 38.87 30.09 -14.22
N ALA A 294 39.14 29.76 -15.46
CA ALA A 294 40.48 29.81 -16.01
C ALA A 294 40.75 31.25 -16.46
N THR A 295 41.54 31.98 -15.67
CA THR A 295 42.25 33.17 -16.14
C THR A 295 43.30 32.72 -17.16
N ALA A 296 43.11 33.05 -18.43
CA ALA A 296 44.16 33.03 -19.44
C ALA A 296 43.88 34.12 -20.48
N GLU A 297 44.95 34.81 -20.83
CA GLU A 297 45.02 36.06 -21.57
C GLU A 297 44.59 35.94 -23.04
N ILE A 298 44.10 37.06 -23.57
CA ILE A 298 43.74 37.28 -24.98
C ILE A 298 45.02 37.26 -25.83
N PRO A 299 44.98 36.69 -27.05
CA PRO A 299 45.24 37.53 -28.21
C PRO A 299 44.19 37.35 -29.32
N ALA A 300 43.96 38.45 -30.01
CA ALA A 300 43.04 38.63 -31.13
C ALA A 300 43.57 38.00 -32.43
N ASP A 301 42.67 37.44 -33.25
CA ASP A 301 42.56 37.75 -34.68
C ASP A 301 41.26 37.20 -35.31
N SER A 302 40.80 37.88 -36.36
CA SER A 302 39.44 37.90 -36.97
C SER A 302 39.22 36.80 -38.04
N PRO A 303 38.16 36.81 -38.90
CA PRO A 303 36.80 37.35 -38.84
C PRO A 303 35.69 36.31 -39.19
N ALA A 304 34.44 36.75 -39.06
CA ALA A 304 33.21 36.09 -39.44
C ALA A 304 33.14 35.57 -40.88
N THR A 305 32.38 34.48 -41.08
CA THR A 305 31.74 34.21 -42.38
C THR A 305 30.34 33.66 -42.13
N GLU A 306 29.37 34.45 -42.59
CA GLU A 306 27.94 34.18 -42.63
C GLU A 306 27.67 33.00 -43.58
N THR A 307 26.87 32.03 -43.14
CA THR A 307 26.08 31.20 -44.05
C THR A 307 24.70 31.01 -43.43
N GLU A 308 23.70 31.50 -44.17
CA GLU A 308 22.28 31.50 -43.87
C GLU A 308 21.64 30.09 -43.88
N PRO A 309 20.41 29.95 -43.34
CA PRO A 309 19.90 28.72 -42.76
C PRO A 309 19.09 27.88 -43.76
N ASN A 310 19.20 26.55 -43.66
CA ASN A 310 18.21 25.64 -44.25
C ASN A 310 17.41 24.99 -43.12
N GLY A 311 16.12 25.32 -43.11
CA GLY A 311 15.18 24.96 -42.07
C GLY A 311 14.82 23.48 -42.02
N ILE A 312 14.54 23.03 -40.80
CA ILE A 312 13.51 22.05 -40.51
C ILE A 312 12.72 22.61 -39.34
N THR A 313 11.51 23.08 -39.63
CA THR A 313 10.50 23.54 -38.68
C THR A 313 10.04 22.34 -37.82
N ALA A 314 10.42 22.33 -36.55
CA ALA A 314 9.70 21.60 -35.52
C ALA A 314 8.79 22.61 -34.80
N ASP A 315 7.50 22.30 -34.72
CA ASP A 315 6.45 23.12 -34.09
C ASP A 315 6.87 23.59 -32.67
N GLU A 316 7.28 24.85 -32.57
CA GLU A 316 7.39 25.55 -31.29
C GLU A 316 5.99 25.99 -30.85
N THR A 317 5.40 25.27 -29.90
CA THR A 317 4.29 25.81 -29.11
C THR A 317 4.77 27.08 -28.39
N PRO A 318 4.09 28.23 -28.57
CA PRO A 318 4.58 29.53 -28.08
C PRO A 318 4.66 29.56 -26.55
N GLN A 319 5.86 29.78 -26.03
CA GLN A 319 6.14 29.96 -24.59
C GLN A 319 5.49 31.27 -24.11
N ARG A 320 4.42 31.18 -23.32
CA ARG A 320 3.83 32.32 -22.59
C ARG A 320 4.82 32.80 -21.53
N SER A 321 5.19 34.08 -21.55
CA SER A 321 6.06 34.70 -20.53
C SER A 321 5.24 35.19 -19.32
N ILE A 322 5.86 35.23 -18.14
CA ILE A 322 5.27 35.65 -16.83
C ILE A 322 4.59 37.03 -16.92
N GLU A 323 5.08 37.89 -17.81
CA GLU A 323 4.58 39.25 -18.02
C GLU A 323 3.25 39.31 -18.78
N SER A 324 2.89 38.25 -19.52
CA SER A 324 1.66 38.16 -20.32
C SER A 324 0.42 37.68 -19.55
N LEU A 325 0.58 37.29 -18.28
CA LEU A 325 -0.49 36.76 -17.43
C LEU A 325 -1.30 37.88 -16.76
N SER A 326 -2.62 37.69 -16.69
CA SER A 326 -3.52 38.54 -15.91
C SER A 326 -3.21 38.45 -14.40
N ALA A 327 -3.65 39.43 -13.60
CA ALA A 327 -3.39 39.45 -12.16
C ALA A 327 -3.90 38.19 -11.43
N GLN A 328 -5.02 37.62 -11.89
CA GLN A 328 -5.58 36.37 -11.35
C GLN A 328 -4.76 35.14 -11.77
N GLU A 329 -4.25 35.11 -13.00
CA GLU A 329 -3.38 34.01 -13.47
C GLU A 329 -2.00 34.05 -12.80
N ARG A 330 -1.49 35.23 -12.44
CA ARG A 330 -0.26 35.37 -11.64
C ARG A 330 -0.43 34.84 -10.23
N GLU A 331 -1.52 35.20 -9.56
CA GLU A 331 -1.82 34.68 -8.22
C GLU A 331 -2.05 33.16 -8.24
N GLN A 332 -2.72 32.65 -9.28
CA GLN A 332 -2.88 31.21 -9.47
C GLN A 332 -1.54 30.51 -9.71
N GLN A 333 -0.64 31.10 -10.50
CA GLN A 333 0.70 30.56 -10.71
C GLN A 333 1.49 30.51 -9.40
N GLU A 334 1.49 31.57 -8.59
CA GLU A 334 2.16 31.59 -7.29
C GLU A 334 1.63 30.51 -6.33
N ARG A 335 0.31 30.30 -6.30
CA ARG A 335 -0.31 29.24 -5.49
C ARG A 335 0.09 27.84 -5.96
N VAL A 336 0.15 27.62 -7.28
CA VAL A 336 0.57 26.34 -7.86
C VAL A 336 2.08 26.09 -7.66
N ASP A 337 2.90 27.13 -7.73
CA ASP A 337 4.33 27.06 -7.43
C ASP A 337 4.56 26.71 -5.95
N ALA A 338 3.81 27.34 -5.04
CA ALA A 338 3.83 27.01 -3.61
C ALA A 338 3.40 25.56 -3.35
N LEU A 339 2.30 25.10 -3.96
CA LEU A 339 1.87 23.70 -3.89
C LEU A 339 2.95 22.74 -4.44
N SER A 340 3.61 23.11 -5.53
CA SER A 340 4.68 22.31 -6.13
C SER A 340 5.91 22.21 -5.22
N SER A 341 6.27 23.28 -4.50
CA SER A 341 7.37 23.27 -3.53
C SER A 341 7.03 22.44 -2.28
N ILE A 342 5.78 22.50 -1.80
CA ILE A 342 5.31 21.67 -0.67
C ILE A 342 5.30 20.18 -1.06
N LEU A 343 4.67 19.84 -2.18
CA LEU A 343 4.60 18.46 -2.69
C LEU A 343 5.97 17.92 -3.11
N GLY A 344 6.89 18.81 -3.51
CA GLY A 344 8.28 18.50 -3.78
C GLY A 344 9.10 18.23 -2.50
N GLY A 345 8.57 18.53 -1.31
CA GLY A 345 9.20 18.26 -0.03
C GLY A 345 10.26 19.26 0.41
N GLU A 346 10.64 20.24 -0.42
CA GLU A 346 11.71 21.20 -0.14
C GLU A 346 11.46 21.95 1.18
N VAL A 347 10.22 22.42 1.38
CA VAL A 347 9.81 23.17 2.58
C VAL A 347 9.84 22.27 3.83
N SER A 348 9.31 21.05 3.72
CA SER A 348 9.25 20.10 4.83
C SER A 348 10.65 19.65 5.27
N ILE A 349 11.54 19.39 4.30
CA ILE A 349 12.93 19.00 4.54
C ILE A 349 13.69 20.14 5.22
N ASP A 350 13.58 21.38 4.72
CA ASP A 350 14.29 22.52 5.30
C ASP A 350 13.80 22.83 6.73
N LEU A 351 12.49 22.80 6.96
CA LEU A 351 11.95 22.97 8.32
C LEU A 351 12.43 21.87 9.28
N HIS A 352 12.44 20.61 8.83
CA HIS A 352 12.93 19.50 9.64
C HIS A 352 14.44 19.63 9.94
N LEU A 353 15.23 20.03 8.93
CA LEU A 353 16.65 20.29 9.06
C LEU A 353 16.94 21.41 10.06
N GLN A 354 16.24 22.55 9.95
CA GLN A 354 16.36 23.66 10.90
C GLN A 354 15.99 23.24 12.33
N PHE A 355 14.96 22.40 12.48
CA PHE A 355 14.57 21.86 13.78
C PHE A 355 15.67 20.98 14.39
N LEU A 356 16.23 20.05 13.61
CA LEU A 356 17.27 19.13 14.07
C LEU A 356 18.59 19.84 14.40
N ILE A 357 18.97 20.85 13.62
CA ILE A 357 20.16 21.67 13.88
C ILE A 357 20.01 22.44 15.20
N ARG A 358 18.84 23.04 15.44
CA ARG A 358 18.59 23.85 16.65
C ARG A 358 18.36 23.01 17.90
N SER A 359 17.70 21.86 17.75
CA SER A 359 17.27 20.99 18.86
C SER A 359 18.18 19.76 18.99
N ASN A 360 19.50 19.96 18.88
CA ASN A 360 20.46 18.88 19.03
C ASN A 360 20.76 18.63 20.52
N HIS A 361 20.30 17.49 21.02
CA HIS A 361 20.51 17.03 22.41
C HIS A 361 21.49 15.85 22.51
N THR A 362 22.39 15.69 21.54
CA THR A 362 23.40 14.62 21.55
C THR A 362 24.50 14.91 22.59
N ASP A 363 24.99 13.84 23.25
CA ASP A 363 26.09 13.93 24.21
C ASP A 363 27.39 13.38 23.62
N MET A 364 28.37 14.26 23.41
CA MET A 364 29.65 13.91 22.79
C MET A 364 30.55 13.09 23.72
N LEU A 365 30.27 13.09 25.02
CA LEU A 365 31.03 12.30 25.98
C LEU A 365 30.80 10.80 25.77
N ILE A 366 29.58 10.39 25.41
CA ILE A 366 29.24 9.00 25.11
C ILE A 366 30.09 8.50 23.93
N LEU A 367 30.19 9.30 22.86
CA LEU A 367 31.00 8.99 21.69
C LEU A 367 32.50 8.92 22.00
N LYS A 368 33.01 9.85 22.82
CA LYS A 368 34.41 9.83 23.27
C LYS A 368 34.72 8.58 24.08
N ASN A 369 33.89 8.25 25.08
CA ASN A 369 34.05 7.05 25.89
C ASN A 369 33.97 5.77 25.05
N THR A 370 33.06 5.73 24.07
CA THR A 370 32.90 4.60 23.16
C THR A 370 34.15 4.44 22.29
N LYS A 371 34.66 5.53 21.70
CA LYS A 371 35.89 5.55 20.90
C LYS A 371 37.09 5.05 21.71
N ASP A 372 37.26 5.52 22.95
CA ASP A 372 38.40 5.18 23.80
C ASP A 372 38.38 3.71 24.27
N ALA A 373 37.20 3.12 24.38
CA ALA A 373 37.03 1.70 24.70
C ALA A 373 37.43 0.75 23.55
N ILE A 374 37.57 1.27 22.33
CA ILE A 374 37.69 0.44 21.13
C ILE A 374 39.12 0.06 20.79
N ARG A 375 39.33 -1.24 20.58
CA ARG A 375 40.62 -1.80 20.17
C ARG A 375 40.56 -2.62 18.89
N VAL A 376 39.37 -2.93 18.38
CA VAL A 376 39.15 -3.83 17.23
C VAL A 376 38.57 -3.06 16.03
N SER A 377 38.99 -3.41 14.82
CA SER A 377 38.57 -2.75 13.58
C SER A 377 37.06 -2.78 13.32
N ILE A 378 36.32 -3.82 13.76
CA ILE A 378 34.87 -3.91 13.59
C ILE A 378 34.15 -2.81 14.41
N CYS A 379 34.66 -2.53 15.61
CA CYS A 379 34.09 -1.52 16.47
C CYS A 379 34.35 -0.09 15.94
N HIS A 380 35.37 0.11 15.10
CA HIS A 380 35.57 1.37 14.38
C HIS A 380 34.36 1.69 13.49
N THR A 381 33.97 0.75 12.62
CA THR A 381 32.78 0.89 11.78
C THR A 381 31.51 1.04 12.61
N ALA A 382 31.37 0.28 13.69
CA ALA A 382 30.20 0.38 14.57
C ALA A 382 30.05 1.78 15.21
N THR A 383 31.15 2.39 15.63
CA THR A 383 31.15 3.74 16.24
C THR A 383 30.82 4.82 15.22
N VAL A 384 31.36 4.68 14.02
CA VAL A 384 31.08 5.61 12.92
C VAL A 384 29.61 5.54 12.50
N ILE A 385 29.02 4.34 12.43
CA ILE A 385 27.58 4.16 12.17
C ILE A 385 26.75 4.73 13.33
N ALA A 386 27.14 4.46 14.59
CA ALA A 386 26.44 5.00 15.76
C ALA A 386 26.44 6.54 15.75
N ASN A 387 27.59 7.16 15.42
CA ASN A 387 27.70 8.59 15.22
C ASN A 387 26.75 9.09 14.12
N ALA A 388 26.71 8.41 12.98
CA ALA A 388 25.81 8.75 11.88
C ALA A 388 24.33 8.74 12.32
N PHE A 389 23.90 7.74 13.08
CA PHE A 389 22.52 7.67 13.56
C PHE A 389 22.20 8.71 14.63
N MET A 390 23.12 8.96 15.59
CA MET A 390 22.91 9.99 16.61
C MET A 390 22.84 11.40 16.02
N HIS A 391 23.56 11.65 14.93
CA HIS A 391 23.65 12.96 14.29
C HIS A 391 22.86 13.08 12.97
N SER A 392 21.98 12.13 12.67
CA SER A 392 21.22 12.11 11.42
C SER A 392 20.48 13.44 11.19
N GLY A 393 20.81 14.14 10.11
CA GLY A 393 20.19 15.42 9.74
C GLY A 393 20.54 16.61 10.64
N THR A 394 21.51 16.49 11.55
CA THR A 394 21.94 17.60 12.43
C THR A 394 23.06 18.44 11.83
N THR A 395 23.63 18.01 10.69
CA THR A 395 24.83 18.59 10.04
C THR A 395 26.08 18.73 10.93
N SER A 396 26.05 18.13 12.12
CA SER A 396 27.15 18.17 13.08
C SER A 396 28.13 17.04 12.81
N ASP A 397 29.19 17.34 12.07
CA ASP A 397 30.28 16.42 11.75
C ASP A 397 31.51 16.62 12.66
N GLN A 398 31.35 17.33 13.79
CA GLN A 398 32.43 17.69 14.71
C GLN A 398 33.21 16.46 15.20
N PHE A 399 32.51 15.36 15.54
CA PHE A 399 33.17 14.12 15.96
C PHE A 399 34.11 13.57 14.87
N LEU A 400 33.76 13.68 13.58
CA LEU A 400 34.62 13.20 12.49
C LEU A 400 35.82 14.13 12.28
N ARG A 401 35.61 15.45 12.35
CA ARG A 401 36.66 16.47 12.21
C ARG A 401 37.71 16.40 13.33
N ASP A 402 37.27 16.21 14.56
CA ASP A 402 38.15 16.11 15.74
C ASP A 402 38.98 14.81 15.73
N ASN A 403 38.55 13.80 14.97
CA ASN A 403 39.12 12.45 15.00
C ASN A 403 39.63 11.98 13.61
N LEU A 404 40.05 12.90 12.74
CA LEU A 404 40.52 12.58 11.39
C LEU A 404 41.65 11.55 11.36
N GLU A 405 42.62 11.62 12.27
CA GLU A 405 43.71 10.64 12.35
C GLU A 405 43.21 9.24 12.69
N TRP A 406 42.19 9.14 13.55
CA TRP A 406 41.56 7.88 13.92
C TRP A 406 40.72 7.32 12.76
N LEU A 407 40.07 8.21 11.99
CA LEU A 407 39.29 7.85 10.82
C LEU A 407 40.18 7.40 9.65
N ALA A 408 41.36 8.01 9.49
CA ALA A 408 42.37 7.63 8.50
C ALA A 408 42.92 6.20 8.69
N ARG A 409 42.79 5.63 9.89
CA ARG A 409 43.15 4.22 10.18
C ARG A 409 42.17 3.21 9.59
N ALA A 410 40.97 3.64 9.15
CA ALA A 410 40.02 2.78 8.47
C ALA A 410 40.64 2.22 7.18
N THR A 411 40.33 0.98 6.83
CA THR A 411 40.81 0.33 5.60
C THR A 411 39.65 -0.25 4.79
N ASN A 412 39.76 -0.22 3.46
CA ASN A 412 38.80 -0.82 2.51
C ASN A 412 37.35 -0.36 2.79
N TRP A 413 36.43 -1.31 3.03
CA TRP A 413 35.01 -1.06 3.31
C TRP A 413 34.76 -0.15 4.52
N ALA A 414 35.63 -0.14 5.52
CA ALA A 414 35.51 0.79 6.65
C ALA A 414 35.69 2.26 6.21
N LYS A 415 36.54 2.53 5.19
CA LYS A 415 36.64 3.86 4.59
C LYS A 415 35.36 4.23 3.85
N LEU A 416 34.80 3.29 3.08
CA LEU A 416 33.54 3.50 2.38
C LEU A 416 32.41 3.84 3.36
N THR A 417 32.26 3.07 4.44
CA THR A 417 31.25 3.35 5.47
C THR A 417 31.49 4.68 6.18
N ALA A 418 32.75 5.06 6.41
CA ALA A 418 33.07 6.34 7.03
C ALA A 418 32.67 7.52 6.14
N THR A 419 32.96 7.46 4.84
CA THR A 419 32.48 8.48 3.90
C THR A 419 30.96 8.45 3.75
N ALA A 420 30.34 7.27 3.69
CA ALA A 420 28.89 7.11 3.63
C ALA A 420 28.17 7.72 4.85
N SER A 421 28.77 7.62 6.03
CA SER A 421 28.21 8.16 7.28
C SER A 421 28.00 9.68 7.23
N LEU A 422 28.83 10.40 6.44
CA LEU A 422 28.66 11.83 6.22
C LEU A 422 27.33 12.14 5.53
N GLY A 423 26.88 11.27 4.61
CA GLY A 423 25.57 11.42 3.97
C GLY A 423 24.39 11.30 4.95
N VAL A 424 24.52 10.48 5.99
CA VAL A 424 23.47 10.35 7.03
C VAL A 424 23.44 11.59 7.93
N ILE A 425 24.62 12.10 8.34
CA ILE A 425 24.74 13.31 9.18
C ILE A 425 24.18 14.53 8.46
N HIS A 426 24.41 14.64 7.16
CA HIS A 426 23.96 15.74 6.31
C HIS A 426 22.67 15.44 5.55
N ARG A 427 21.88 14.45 5.99
CA ARG A 427 20.59 14.13 5.38
C ARG A 427 19.68 15.36 5.32
N GLY A 428 19.12 15.64 4.14
CA GLY A 428 18.24 16.79 3.91
C GLY A 428 18.95 18.10 3.57
N HIS A 429 20.28 18.18 3.62
CA HIS A 429 21.02 19.40 3.25
C HIS A 429 21.25 19.51 1.75
N GLU A 430 20.18 19.66 0.96
CA GLU A 430 20.21 19.45 -0.49
C GLU A 430 21.04 20.48 -1.27
N GLN A 431 21.01 21.76 -0.86
CA GLN A 431 21.61 22.85 -1.64
C GLN A 431 23.14 22.84 -1.64
N GLU A 432 23.78 22.50 -0.51
CA GLU A 432 25.24 22.54 -0.39
C GLU A 432 25.87 21.13 -0.30
N ALA A 433 25.07 20.06 -0.43
CA ALA A 433 25.54 18.67 -0.36
C ALA A 433 26.74 18.42 -1.30
N LEU A 434 26.65 18.90 -2.54
CA LEU A 434 27.69 18.69 -3.55
C LEU A 434 28.98 19.43 -3.21
N ALA A 435 28.89 20.64 -2.67
CA ALA A 435 30.05 21.42 -2.23
C ALA A 435 30.76 20.77 -1.04
N LEU A 436 29.98 20.27 -0.06
CA LEU A 436 30.49 19.56 1.10
C LEU A 436 31.21 18.26 0.71
N MET A 437 30.60 17.48 -0.18
CA MET A 437 31.10 16.17 -0.59
C MET A 437 32.19 16.23 -1.66
N GLN A 438 32.50 17.41 -2.22
CA GLN A 438 33.47 17.59 -3.31
C GLN A 438 34.88 17.06 -3.00
N SER A 439 35.25 16.99 -1.71
CA SER A 439 36.53 16.42 -1.27
C SER A 439 36.58 14.89 -1.34
N TYR A 440 35.42 14.23 -1.33
CA TYR A 440 35.26 12.78 -1.31
C TYR A 440 34.68 12.21 -2.60
N LEU A 441 34.29 13.06 -3.56
CA LEU A 441 33.78 12.64 -4.87
C LEU A 441 34.94 12.30 -5.83
N PRO A 442 34.71 11.41 -6.83
CA PRO A 442 35.70 11.09 -7.84
C PRO A 442 36.23 12.37 -8.53
N ARG A 443 37.56 12.52 -8.61
CA ARG A 443 38.22 13.60 -9.36
C ARG A 443 38.84 13.03 -10.63
N GLU A 444 38.81 13.79 -11.73
CA GLU A 444 39.44 13.42 -13.00
C GLU A 444 40.96 13.19 -12.89
N THR A 445 41.60 13.66 -11.81
CA THR A 445 43.04 13.53 -11.59
C THR A 445 43.37 13.06 -10.17
N GLY A 446 43.69 11.77 -10.05
CA GLY A 446 44.32 11.20 -8.85
C GLY A 446 44.01 9.71 -8.68
N ALA A 447 45.02 8.94 -8.26
CA ALA A 447 44.82 7.61 -7.71
C ALA A 447 44.22 7.73 -6.29
N GLY A 448 42.95 8.13 -6.21
CA GLY A 448 42.19 8.20 -4.98
C GLY A 448 41.68 6.82 -4.59
N ALA A 449 41.67 6.51 -3.29
CA ALA A 449 41.20 5.22 -2.78
C ALA A 449 39.73 5.00 -3.17
N GLY A 450 39.45 4.17 -4.19
CA GLY A 450 38.12 3.99 -4.78
C GLY A 450 36.97 3.67 -3.81
N TYR A 451 37.28 3.21 -2.58
CA TYR A 451 36.32 3.06 -1.49
C TYR A 451 35.77 4.39 -0.95
N SER A 452 36.61 5.42 -0.81
CA SER A 452 36.17 6.74 -0.37
C SER A 452 35.30 7.41 -1.43
N GLU A 453 35.71 7.29 -2.70
CA GLU A 453 34.97 7.84 -3.83
C GLU A 453 33.60 7.16 -4.00
N GLY A 454 33.55 5.83 -3.92
CA GLY A 454 32.29 5.08 -3.88
C GLY A 454 31.42 5.46 -2.68
N GLY A 455 32.03 5.60 -1.49
CA GLY A 455 31.32 6.07 -0.29
C GLY A 455 30.78 7.49 -0.42
N GLY A 456 31.46 8.36 -1.17
CA GLY A 456 31.01 9.71 -1.48
C GLY A 456 29.76 9.72 -2.36
N LEU A 457 29.73 8.90 -3.42
CA LEU A 457 28.53 8.75 -4.27
C LEU A 457 27.36 8.14 -3.49
N TYR A 458 27.62 7.17 -2.60
CA TYR A 458 26.58 6.58 -1.76
C TYR A 458 26.03 7.58 -0.73
N ALA A 459 26.90 8.37 -0.09
CA ALA A 459 26.50 9.46 0.80
C ALA A 459 25.63 10.49 0.08
N LEU A 460 25.96 10.85 -1.15
CA LEU A 460 25.16 11.79 -1.94
C LEU A 460 23.75 11.25 -2.21
N GLY A 461 23.62 9.95 -2.51
CA GLY A 461 22.32 9.31 -2.63
C GLY A 461 21.54 9.22 -1.31
N LEU A 462 22.21 9.06 -0.17
CA LEU A 462 21.59 9.10 1.16
C LEU A 462 21.04 10.48 1.52
N ILE A 463 21.73 11.56 1.12
CA ILE A 463 21.27 12.94 1.34
C ILE A 463 20.00 13.21 0.54
N HIS A 464 19.99 12.79 -0.73
CA HIS A 464 18.91 13.03 -1.69
C HIS A 464 17.94 11.85 -1.83
N ALA A 465 17.82 10.99 -0.81
CA ALA A 465 16.91 9.86 -0.86
C ALA A 465 15.46 10.34 -1.10
N ASN A 466 14.78 9.75 -2.09
CA ASN A 466 13.45 10.14 -2.60
C ASN A 466 13.33 11.53 -3.27
N HIS A 467 14.34 12.40 -3.16
CA HIS A 467 14.29 13.80 -3.64
C HIS A 467 15.36 14.08 -4.69
N GLY A 468 15.79 13.04 -5.41
CA GLY A 468 16.98 13.07 -6.24
C GLY A 468 16.86 13.76 -7.60
N ALA A 469 15.76 14.44 -7.95
CA ALA A 469 15.51 14.87 -9.34
C ALA A 469 16.69 15.62 -10.00
N THR A 470 17.39 16.47 -9.25
CA THR A 470 18.56 17.22 -9.75
C THR A 470 19.83 16.38 -9.76
N ILE A 471 20.00 15.46 -8.81
CA ILE A 471 21.25 14.70 -8.62
C ILE A 471 21.27 13.37 -9.34
N THR A 472 20.11 12.82 -9.71
CA THR A 472 20.01 11.54 -10.41
C THR A 472 20.78 11.56 -11.71
N ASP A 473 20.76 12.68 -12.44
CA ASP A 473 21.47 12.79 -13.72
C ASP A 473 22.99 12.92 -13.51
N TYR A 474 23.41 13.60 -12.45
CA TYR A 474 24.83 13.65 -12.04
C TYR A 474 25.34 12.26 -11.64
N LEU A 475 24.60 11.54 -10.78
CA LEU A 475 24.95 10.18 -10.36
C LEU A 475 24.94 9.20 -11.54
N LEU A 476 24.00 9.34 -12.47
CA LEU A 476 23.95 8.55 -13.69
C LEU A 476 25.17 8.80 -14.58
N GLY A 477 25.58 10.06 -14.74
CA GLY A 477 26.81 10.41 -15.46
C GLY A 477 28.05 9.80 -14.81
N GLN A 478 28.22 9.99 -13.50
CA GLN A 478 29.34 9.41 -12.74
C GLN A 478 29.36 7.88 -12.83
N LEU A 479 28.20 7.23 -12.84
CA LEU A 479 28.10 5.77 -12.95
C LEU A 479 28.48 5.25 -14.34
N LYS A 480 28.19 6.01 -15.41
CA LYS A 480 28.59 5.68 -16.78
C LYS A 480 30.11 5.78 -16.96
N ASP A 481 30.73 6.78 -16.34
CA ASP A 481 32.17 7.03 -16.45
C ASP A 481 33.00 6.19 -15.46
N ALA A 482 32.36 5.59 -14.45
CA ALA A 482 33.04 4.82 -13.42
C ALA A 482 33.74 3.57 -13.97
N GLN A 483 35.05 3.48 -13.76
CA GLN A 483 35.86 2.31 -14.10
C GLN A 483 36.09 1.36 -12.92
N ASN A 484 36.14 1.90 -11.69
CA ASN A 484 36.39 1.13 -10.48
C ASN A 484 35.12 0.45 -9.96
N GLU A 485 35.20 -0.84 -9.62
CA GLU A 485 34.11 -1.63 -9.01
C GLU A 485 33.56 -0.97 -7.74
N MET A 486 34.43 -0.45 -6.87
CA MET A 486 34.03 0.19 -5.61
C MET A 486 33.23 1.49 -5.84
N VAL A 487 33.58 2.23 -6.89
CA VAL A 487 32.87 3.45 -7.28
C VAL A 487 31.52 3.09 -7.91
N ARG A 488 31.46 2.05 -8.75
CA ARG A 488 30.20 1.51 -9.28
C ARG A 488 29.28 1.00 -8.17
N HIS A 489 29.81 0.31 -7.17
CA HIS A 489 29.04 -0.18 -6.02
C HIS A 489 28.35 0.98 -5.28
N GLY A 490 29.12 2.00 -4.89
CA GLY A 490 28.56 3.17 -4.21
C GLY A 490 27.65 4.03 -5.10
N GLY A 491 27.98 4.14 -6.39
CA GLY A 491 27.17 4.84 -7.39
C GLY A 491 25.83 4.15 -7.67
N CYS A 492 25.80 2.82 -7.79
CA CYS A 492 24.56 2.04 -7.94
C CYS A 492 23.64 2.23 -6.74
N LEU A 493 24.15 2.09 -5.51
CA LEU A 493 23.35 2.30 -4.30
C LEU A 493 22.88 3.75 -4.17
N GLY A 494 23.76 4.72 -4.44
CA GLY A 494 23.42 6.14 -4.37
C GLY A 494 22.34 6.53 -5.40
N LEU A 495 22.49 6.06 -6.64
CA LEU A 495 21.52 6.27 -7.71
C LEU A 495 20.18 5.59 -7.40
N GLY A 496 20.22 4.36 -6.87
CA GLY A 496 19.01 3.63 -6.44
C GLY A 496 18.22 4.36 -5.35
N LEU A 497 18.90 4.95 -4.37
CA LEU A 497 18.27 5.74 -3.31
C LEU A 497 17.70 7.07 -3.83
N ALA A 498 18.44 7.77 -4.69
CA ALA A 498 18.02 9.04 -5.27
C ALA A 498 16.82 8.87 -6.21
N ALA A 499 16.77 7.75 -6.95
CA ALA A 499 15.71 7.42 -7.90
C ALA A 499 14.67 6.42 -7.34
N MET A 500 14.60 6.24 -6.02
CA MET A 500 13.71 5.26 -5.39
C MET A 500 12.24 5.55 -5.72
N GLY A 501 11.53 4.54 -6.24
CA GLY A 501 10.11 4.65 -6.62
C GLY A 501 9.81 5.59 -7.80
N SER A 502 10.83 6.03 -8.54
CA SER A 502 10.67 6.93 -9.69
C SER A 502 10.22 6.23 -10.98
N HIS A 503 10.43 4.91 -11.09
CA HIS A 503 10.14 4.11 -12.30
C HIS A 503 10.85 4.63 -13.57
N ARG A 504 11.99 5.30 -13.40
CA ARG A 504 12.82 5.79 -14.50
C ARG A 504 13.51 4.63 -15.22
N GLN A 505 13.12 4.44 -16.48
CA GLN A 505 13.62 3.34 -17.31
C GLN A 505 15.10 3.50 -17.70
N ASP A 506 15.55 4.74 -17.92
CA ASP A 506 16.94 5.06 -18.25
C ASP A 506 17.91 4.71 -17.11
N VAL A 507 17.50 4.96 -15.86
CA VAL A 507 18.23 4.55 -14.67
C VAL A 507 18.25 3.03 -14.54
N TYR A 508 17.10 2.38 -14.73
CA TYR A 508 16.98 0.92 -14.67
C TYR A 508 17.90 0.22 -15.69
N GLU A 509 17.94 0.70 -16.94
CA GLU A 509 18.80 0.15 -17.99
C GLU A 509 20.29 0.30 -17.67
N GLN A 510 20.70 1.43 -17.08
CA GLN A 510 22.09 1.59 -16.66
C GLN A 510 22.46 0.64 -15.51
N LEU A 511 21.56 0.43 -14.55
CA LEU A 511 21.79 -0.52 -13.45
C LEU A 511 21.83 -1.96 -13.97
N LYS A 512 20.94 -2.31 -14.92
CA LYS A 512 20.93 -3.59 -15.61
C LYS A 512 22.23 -3.85 -16.37
N PHE A 513 22.77 -2.82 -17.04
CA PHE A 513 24.07 -2.91 -17.71
C PHE A 513 25.20 -3.27 -16.71
N ASN A 514 25.23 -2.60 -15.55
CA ASN A 514 26.23 -2.89 -14.52
C ASN A 514 26.05 -4.27 -13.87
N LEU A 515 24.81 -4.76 -13.78
CA LEU A 515 24.51 -6.12 -13.32
C LEU A 515 25.11 -7.17 -14.28
N TYR A 516 24.91 -6.99 -15.59
CA TYR A 516 25.40 -7.92 -16.62
C TYR A 516 26.91 -7.90 -16.86
N GLN A 517 27.66 -7.01 -16.19
CA GLN A 517 29.12 -7.09 -16.15
C GLN A 517 29.60 -8.27 -15.29
N ASP A 518 28.71 -8.93 -14.54
CA ASP A 518 28.97 -10.12 -13.71
C ASP A 518 30.08 -9.90 -12.65
N ASP A 519 30.24 -8.66 -12.19
CA ASP A 519 31.09 -8.36 -11.02
C ASP A 519 30.31 -8.58 -9.72
N ALA A 520 30.86 -9.41 -8.82
CA ALA A 520 30.21 -9.80 -7.58
C ALA A 520 29.89 -8.62 -6.64
N VAL A 521 30.72 -7.57 -6.61
CA VAL A 521 30.53 -6.43 -5.70
C VAL A 521 29.56 -5.40 -6.29
N THR A 522 29.73 -5.06 -7.57
CA THR A 522 28.84 -4.14 -8.28
C THR A 522 27.45 -4.73 -8.46
N GLY A 523 27.36 -6.03 -8.80
CA GLY A 523 26.09 -6.71 -9.05
C GLY A 523 25.18 -6.81 -7.83
N GLU A 524 25.73 -6.92 -6.61
CA GLU A 524 24.94 -6.84 -5.37
C GLU A 524 24.26 -5.47 -5.23
N ALA A 525 25.02 -4.39 -5.41
CA ALA A 525 24.50 -3.03 -5.36
C ALA A 525 23.50 -2.75 -6.49
N ALA A 526 23.81 -3.19 -7.71
CA ALA A 526 22.94 -3.02 -8.87
C ALA A 526 21.60 -3.75 -8.67
N GLY A 527 21.61 -5.00 -8.19
CA GLY A 527 20.39 -5.76 -7.92
C GLY A 527 19.47 -5.10 -6.89
N ILE A 528 20.04 -4.56 -5.80
CA ILE A 528 19.28 -3.81 -4.79
C ILE A 528 18.72 -2.51 -5.40
N ALA A 529 19.57 -1.75 -6.11
CA ALA A 529 19.20 -0.48 -6.70
C ALA A 529 18.10 -0.62 -7.77
N MET A 530 18.14 -1.67 -8.60
CA MET A 530 17.08 -1.98 -9.57
C MET A 530 15.73 -2.13 -8.89
N GLY A 531 15.69 -2.84 -7.75
CA GLY A 531 14.48 -2.98 -6.94
C GLY A 531 14.02 -1.67 -6.28
N MET A 532 14.95 -0.83 -5.83
CA MET A 532 14.63 0.50 -5.27
C MET A 532 13.99 1.41 -6.31
N VAL A 533 14.53 1.45 -7.54
CA VAL A 533 13.99 2.28 -8.63
C VAL A 533 12.59 1.81 -9.04
N MET A 534 12.40 0.48 -9.11
CA MET A 534 11.15 -0.17 -9.49
C MET A 534 10.25 -0.53 -8.29
N LEU A 535 10.45 0.12 -7.14
CA LEU A 535 9.75 -0.16 -5.88
C LEU A 535 8.23 -0.11 -6.06
N GLY A 536 7.56 -1.22 -5.74
CA GLY A 536 6.11 -1.33 -5.87
C GLY A 536 5.57 -1.23 -7.29
N SER A 537 6.40 -1.24 -8.36
CA SER A 537 5.94 -1.06 -9.75
C SER A 537 5.13 -2.22 -10.32
N LYS A 538 5.34 -3.45 -9.80
CA LYS A 538 4.97 -4.72 -10.42
C LYS A 538 5.35 -4.83 -11.91
N SER A 539 6.44 -4.20 -12.33
CA SER A 539 6.89 -4.28 -13.72
C SER A 539 7.28 -5.72 -14.09
N THR A 540 6.53 -6.32 -15.01
CA THR A 540 6.76 -7.70 -15.47
C THR A 540 8.14 -7.85 -16.10
N GLN A 541 8.60 -6.83 -16.82
CA GLN A 541 9.94 -6.80 -17.40
C GLN A 541 11.03 -6.85 -16.33
N ALA A 542 10.90 -6.01 -15.29
CA ALA A 542 11.90 -5.95 -14.21
C ALA A 542 11.98 -7.27 -13.42
N ILE A 543 10.82 -7.84 -13.08
CA ILE A 543 10.75 -9.12 -12.38
C ILE A 543 11.35 -10.23 -13.25
N HIS A 544 10.99 -10.31 -14.52
CA HIS A 544 11.51 -11.32 -15.43
C HIS A 544 13.03 -11.22 -15.59
N ASP A 545 13.55 -10.01 -15.86
CA ASP A 545 14.99 -9.77 -15.99
C ASP A 545 15.76 -10.21 -14.75
N MET A 546 15.29 -9.83 -13.55
CA MET A 546 15.96 -10.13 -12.28
C MET A 546 15.87 -11.61 -11.91
N VAL A 547 14.73 -12.25 -12.13
CA VAL A 547 14.55 -13.68 -11.85
C VAL A 547 15.39 -14.52 -12.80
N VAL A 548 15.39 -14.24 -14.10
CA VAL A 548 16.20 -14.99 -15.08
C VAL A 548 17.68 -14.88 -14.74
N TYR A 549 18.18 -13.66 -14.51
CA TYR A 549 19.59 -13.48 -14.19
C TYR A 549 19.98 -14.11 -12.84
N ALA A 550 19.06 -14.15 -11.87
CA ALA A 550 19.26 -14.86 -10.61
C ALA A 550 19.36 -16.38 -10.76
N HIS A 551 18.89 -16.98 -11.86
CA HIS A 551 19.13 -18.41 -12.12
C HIS A 551 20.44 -18.67 -12.89
N GLU A 552 20.96 -17.65 -13.58
CA GLU A 552 22.14 -17.78 -14.44
C GLU A 552 23.46 -17.49 -13.70
N THR A 553 23.46 -16.51 -12.79
CA THR A 553 24.68 -16.10 -12.09
C THR A 553 25.13 -17.11 -11.03
N GLN A 554 26.45 -17.27 -10.90
CA GLN A 554 27.07 -18.12 -9.87
C GLN A 554 27.47 -17.32 -8.62
N HIS A 555 27.38 -15.99 -8.67
CA HIS A 555 27.83 -15.12 -7.60
C HIS A 555 26.74 -14.93 -6.54
N GLU A 556 26.96 -15.52 -5.35
CA GLU A 556 26.02 -15.40 -4.22
C GLU A 556 25.67 -13.95 -3.85
N LYS A 557 26.62 -13.01 -3.98
CA LYS A 557 26.39 -11.58 -3.69
C LYS A 557 25.36 -10.97 -4.63
N ILE A 558 25.45 -11.30 -5.92
CA ILE A 558 24.51 -10.85 -6.94
C ILE A 558 23.13 -11.45 -6.65
N LEU A 559 23.07 -12.76 -6.36
CA LEU A 559 21.82 -13.44 -5.98
C LEU A 559 21.15 -12.78 -4.77
N ARG A 560 21.91 -12.43 -3.73
CA ARG A 560 21.39 -11.73 -2.55
C ARG A 560 20.87 -10.34 -2.87
N GLY A 561 21.58 -9.59 -3.72
CA GLY A 561 21.14 -8.27 -4.17
C GLY A 561 19.83 -8.33 -4.95
N LEU A 562 19.75 -9.27 -5.91
CA LEU A 562 18.54 -9.54 -6.69
C LEU A 562 17.39 -10.04 -5.82
N ALA A 563 17.66 -10.90 -4.85
CA ALA A 563 16.64 -11.43 -3.94
C ALA A 563 15.90 -10.33 -3.18
N VAL A 564 16.62 -9.30 -2.72
CA VAL A 564 16.04 -8.11 -2.07
C VAL A 564 15.36 -7.21 -3.11
N GLY A 565 16.00 -7.01 -4.27
CA GLY A 565 15.44 -6.17 -5.31
C GLY A 565 14.10 -6.67 -5.86
N ILE A 566 13.97 -7.99 -6.07
CA ILE A 566 12.71 -8.66 -6.46
C ILE A 566 11.63 -8.41 -5.40
N ALA A 567 11.97 -8.51 -4.10
CA ALA A 567 11.02 -8.25 -3.02
C ALA A 567 10.52 -6.79 -3.03
N PHE A 568 11.38 -5.81 -3.30
CA PHE A 568 10.99 -4.40 -3.41
C PHE A 568 9.99 -4.15 -4.55
N THR A 569 10.12 -4.81 -5.71
CA THR A 569 9.17 -4.61 -6.83
C THR A 569 7.73 -4.97 -6.49
N MET A 570 7.52 -5.84 -5.49
CA MET A 570 6.21 -6.37 -5.08
C MET A 570 5.64 -5.70 -3.82
N TYR A 571 6.22 -4.60 -3.35
CA TYR A 571 5.74 -3.88 -2.17
C TYR A 571 4.26 -3.50 -2.28
N GLY A 572 3.44 -3.92 -1.31
CA GLY A 572 2.01 -3.58 -1.22
C GLY A 572 1.11 -4.18 -2.32
N ARG A 573 1.58 -5.17 -3.08
CA ARG A 573 0.83 -5.78 -4.19
C ARG A 573 -0.08 -6.96 -3.78
N LEU A 574 0.01 -7.44 -2.54
CA LEU A 574 -0.86 -8.50 -1.97
C LEU A 574 -0.91 -9.75 -2.86
N GLU A 575 -2.12 -10.25 -3.17
CA GLU A 575 -2.39 -11.47 -3.95
C GLU A 575 -1.73 -11.46 -5.34
N GLU A 576 -1.44 -10.29 -5.91
CA GLU A 576 -0.73 -10.19 -7.21
C GLU A 576 0.69 -10.79 -7.14
N ALA A 577 1.29 -10.87 -5.94
CA ALA A 577 2.62 -11.42 -5.72
C ALA A 577 2.62 -12.95 -5.48
N ASP A 578 1.46 -13.57 -5.21
CA ASP A 578 1.37 -15.00 -4.86
C ASP A 578 2.00 -15.94 -5.92
N PRO A 579 1.85 -15.72 -7.24
CA PRO A 579 2.48 -16.57 -8.25
C PRO A 579 4.00 -16.55 -8.16
N LEU A 580 4.59 -15.36 -7.94
CA LEU A 580 6.04 -15.20 -7.79
C LEU A 580 6.52 -15.84 -6.50
N ILE A 581 5.80 -15.64 -5.39
CA ILE A 581 6.13 -16.22 -4.09
C ILE A 581 6.11 -17.76 -4.17
N ALA A 582 5.11 -18.34 -4.82
CA ALA A 582 5.01 -19.79 -5.00
C ALA A 582 6.19 -20.34 -5.81
N SER A 583 6.55 -19.67 -6.91
CA SER A 583 7.71 -20.04 -7.73
C SER A 583 9.02 -19.96 -6.95
N SER A 584 9.29 -18.83 -6.28
CA SER A 584 10.55 -18.62 -5.55
C SER A 584 10.69 -19.52 -4.31
N THR A 585 9.58 -19.86 -3.64
CA THR A 585 9.59 -20.74 -2.46
C THR A 585 9.82 -22.21 -2.83
N ALA A 586 9.39 -22.62 -4.03
CA ALA A 586 9.59 -23.97 -4.54
C ALA A 586 11.02 -24.21 -5.09
N ASP A 587 11.84 -23.16 -5.17
CA ASP A 587 13.18 -23.25 -5.75
C ASP A 587 14.14 -24.09 -4.90
N LYS A 588 15.11 -24.72 -5.58
CA LYS A 588 16.20 -25.48 -4.94
C LYS A 588 17.22 -24.55 -4.28
N ASP A 589 17.44 -23.35 -4.82
CA ASP A 589 18.38 -22.39 -4.24
C ASP A 589 17.81 -21.75 -2.95
N PRO A 590 18.50 -21.88 -1.80
CA PRO A 590 18.11 -21.18 -0.58
C PRO A 590 18.00 -19.65 -0.70
N ILE A 591 18.79 -19.00 -1.57
CA ILE A 591 18.75 -17.53 -1.71
C ILE A 591 17.44 -17.11 -2.39
N LEU A 592 16.97 -17.86 -3.39
CA LEU A 592 15.67 -17.63 -4.02
C LEU A 592 14.51 -17.94 -3.08
N ARG A 593 14.61 -18.99 -2.25
CA ARG A 593 13.61 -19.23 -1.20
C ARG A 593 13.57 -18.10 -0.18
N ARG A 594 14.73 -17.56 0.21
CA ARG A 594 14.85 -16.36 1.05
C ARG A 594 14.22 -15.14 0.38
N SER A 595 14.42 -14.96 -0.94
CA SER A 595 13.73 -13.93 -1.72
C SER A 595 12.22 -14.09 -1.59
N GLY A 596 11.69 -15.31 -1.78
CA GLY A 596 10.26 -15.61 -1.63
C GLY A 596 9.70 -15.18 -0.28
N MET A 597 10.45 -15.37 0.82
CA MET A 597 10.03 -14.92 2.16
C MET A 597 10.00 -13.39 2.28
N TYR A 598 10.99 -12.68 1.72
CA TYR A 598 10.96 -11.20 1.71
C TYR A 598 9.88 -10.64 0.76
N THR A 599 9.65 -11.27 -0.38
CA THR A 599 8.56 -10.90 -1.30
C THR A 599 7.20 -11.08 -0.63
N LEU A 600 6.99 -12.19 0.09
CA LEU A 600 5.79 -12.41 0.89
C LEU A 600 5.65 -11.35 2.00
N ALA A 601 6.75 -11.03 2.68
CA ALA A 601 6.75 -9.99 3.72
C ALA A 601 6.38 -8.61 3.16
N MET A 602 7.01 -8.19 2.07
CA MET A 602 6.82 -6.88 1.45
C MET A 602 5.46 -6.74 0.75
N ALA A 603 4.93 -7.82 0.19
CA ALA A 603 3.62 -7.81 -0.46
C ALA A 603 2.48 -7.64 0.55
N TYR A 604 2.60 -8.23 1.75
CA TYR A 604 1.58 -8.24 2.80
C TYR A 604 1.89 -7.34 4.01
N CYS A 605 2.79 -6.36 3.84
CA CYS A 605 3.15 -5.40 4.88
C CYS A 605 1.91 -4.78 5.56
N GLY A 606 1.83 -4.88 6.88
CA GLY A 606 0.78 -4.26 7.70
C GLY A 606 -0.63 -4.79 7.47
N THR A 607 -0.80 -5.95 6.81
CA THR A 607 -2.14 -6.51 6.55
C THR A 607 -2.62 -7.51 7.59
N GLY A 608 -1.72 -8.12 8.36
CA GLY A 608 -2.08 -9.18 9.31
C GLY A 608 -2.73 -10.41 8.67
N ASN A 609 -2.50 -10.68 7.37
CA ASN A 609 -3.15 -11.80 6.69
C ASN A 609 -2.72 -13.16 7.26
N ASN A 610 -3.68 -13.91 7.79
CA ASN A 610 -3.49 -15.24 8.36
C ASN A 610 -2.86 -16.25 7.40
N GLN A 611 -3.16 -16.18 6.10
CA GLN A 611 -2.58 -17.08 5.11
C GLN A 611 -1.07 -16.84 4.94
N ALA A 612 -0.66 -15.57 4.87
CA ALA A 612 0.74 -15.19 4.74
C ALA A 612 1.52 -15.53 6.02
N ILE A 613 0.94 -15.29 7.20
CA ILE A 613 1.51 -15.67 8.50
C ILE A 613 1.71 -17.19 8.57
N ARG A 614 0.70 -17.98 8.18
CA ARG A 614 0.79 -19.45 8.17
C ARG A 614 1.90 -19.94 7.25
N LYS A 615 2.05 -19.36 6.05
CA LYS A 615 3.14 -19.70 5.11
C LYS A 615 4.51 -19.39 5.74
N LEU A 616 4.70 -18.19 6.32
CA LEU A 616 5.96 -17.80 6.96
C LEU A 616 6.31 -18.71 8.14
N LEU A 617 5.36 -18.99 9.03
CA LEU A 617 5.58 -19.86 10.19
C LEU A 617 5.91 -21.29 9.78
N HIS A 618 5.25 -21.81 8.74
CA HIS A 618 5.57 -23.12 8.21
C HIS A 618 7.02 -23.18 7.71
N VAL A 619 7.43 -22.24 6.85
CA VAL A 619 8.80 -22.19 6.30
C VAL A 619 9.85 -21.97 7.39
N ALA A 620 9.55 -21.18 8.43
CA ALA A 620 10.45 -20.96 9.56
C ALA A 620 10.82 -22.25 10.31
N VAL A 621 9.95 -23.27 10.27
CA VAL A 621 10.17 -24.57 10.91
C VAL A 621 10.64 -25.63 9.90
N SER A 622 10.09 -25.64 8.68
CA SER A 622 10.29 -26.73 7.72
C SER A 622 11.54 -26.61 6.86
N ASP A 623 12.04 -25.39 6.60
CA ASP A 623 13.24 -25.20 5.77
C ASP A 623 14.51 -25.64 6.53
N VAL A 624 15.47 -26.20 5.81
CA VAL A 624 16.75 -26.66 6.37
C VAL A 624 17.77 -25.53 6.48
N ASN A 625 17.61 -24.44 5.73
CA ASN A 625 18.57 -23.34 5.69
C ASN A 625 18.19 -22.24 6.70
N ASP A 626 19.12 -21.91 7.60
CA ASP A 626 18.89 -20.92 8.65
C ASP A 626 18.70 -19.49 8.12
N ASP A 627 19.22 -19.11 6.94
CA ASP A 627 18.99 -17.79 6.34
C ASP A 627 17.54 -17.62 5.92
N VAL A 628 16.94 -18.67 5.36
CA VAL A 628 15.52 -18.69 4.97
C VAL A 628 14.65 -18.63 6.21
N ARG A 629 14.97 -19.43 7.23
CA ARG A 629 14.22 -19.43 8.51
C ARG A 629 14.27 -18.09 9.20
N ARG A 630 15.45 -17.44 9.24
CA ARG A 630 15.61 -16.08 9.78
C ARG A 630 14.78 -15.08 9.00
N ALA A 631 14.83 -15.11 7.68
CA ALA A 631 14.03 -14.21 6.85
C ALA A 631 12.51 -14.41 7.06
N ALA A 632 12.05 -15.65 7.23
CA ALA A 632 10.66 -15.97 7.51
C ALA A 632 10.18 -15.37 8.85
N VAL A 633 10.98 -15.51 9.91
CA VAL A 633 10.67 -14.92 11.23
C VAL A 633 10.74 -13.39 11.19
N THR A 634 11.75 -12.81 10.55
CA THR A 634 11.83 -11.35 10.34
C THR A 634 10.62 -10.83 9.56
N GLY A 635 10.14 -11.61 8.58
CA GLY A 635 8.96 -11.30 7.78
C GLY A 635 7.70 -11.09 8.61
N LEU A 636 7.53 -11.80 9.73
CA LEU A 636 6.38 -11.62 10.63
C LEU A 636 6.29 -10.20 11.18
N GLY A 637 7.43 -9.55 11.46
CA GLY A 637 7.47 -8.16 11.90
C GLY A 637 6.88 -7.21 10.86
N PHE A 638 7.15 -7.44 9.57
CA PHE A 638 6.58 -6.65 8.48
C PHE A 638 5.07 -6.89 8.29
N LEU A 639 4.56 -8.09 8.59
CA LEU A 639 3.12 -8.36 8.48
C LEU A 639 2.32 -7.78 9.66
N LEU A 640 2.92 -7.72 10.85
CA LEU A 640 2.24 -7.52 12.14
C LEU A 640 2.55 -6.18 12.82
N PHE A 641 3.24 -5.23 12.19
CA PHE A 641 3.60 -3.95 12.84
C PHE A 641 2.41 -3.00 13.11
N ARG A 642 1.18 -3.39 12.77
CA ARG A 642 0.00 -2.54 12.82
C ARG A 642 -0.60 -2.44 14.22
#